data_AF-A0A7G9SS70-F1
#
_entry.id   AF-A0A7G9SS70-F1
#
_cell.length_a   1.000
_cell.length_b   1.000
_cell.length_c   1.000
_cell.angle_alpha   90.00
_cell.angle_beta   90.00
_cell.angle_gamma   90.00
#
_symmetry.space_group_name_H-M   'P 1'
#
loop_
_entity.id
_entity.type
_entity.pdbx_description
1 polymer ?
#
loop_
_entity_poly.entity_id
_entity_poly.type
_entity_poly.pdbx_seq_one_letter_code
_entity_poly.pdbx_strand_id
1 'polypeptide(L)'
;MTDQPDPTNDLQKDDLKRAALDYHALEPKGKIKVTATKPMVTQRDLALAYSPGVAFACEAIAADPKLASEYTARGNLVAVITNGTAVLGLGDIGPLAGKPVMEGKGVLFQKFAGIDVFDIELNERDPDKLVDIIAAMEPTFGGINLEDIKAPECFIVERKLRERMNIPVFHDDQHGTAIIVGAAVLNALEVAGKNIEDVRLATAGAGAAGIACLDMLVALGLKPEHILAIDREGVLYTGRGQMDPDKARYARDTGKRTLAEIVDGADIFLGLSAGGVLKAEMVATMAPTPIILALANPYPEILPEDAKAVRPDAIIATGRSDYPNQVNNALCFPYIFRGALDVGAQEINEAMKLACVRAIAALARKEASDLGSAYGGEVPKFGREYLIPRPFDPRLLTMLAPCVAQAAMDSGIAERPIADIGAYKEKLGQFIHRTSLMMKPVYERARSDKKRVAYAEGEEFVVLQAVQTVIDEGLAFPILIGRPEVILNRIAKLGLRMRAGVDFELTNINDDPRFEDYWRQYHALTERRGVTPDAAKNLVRSRPTLIAALMVERGEADALITGIVGRYHKKLGYLRSVFDFESGVTGTAAMTGVINDKGAWFFVDTHVQMDPSAEQIAEATLQASYRLKLFGIEPKVALLSHSNFGSHQDASAAKMRQAYEIIRRRMPKLEVDGEMMADTAWDESLRQRMFPNTTLKGRANLFVFPNLDAANITYNMVRMMTEGVAIGPILMGLDQPAHILTPASTSRRVINMTAIVAVEAQIRAAMTTATGK
;
A
#
# COMPACT_ATOMS: atom_id res chain seq x y z
N MET A 1 -39.28 -33.96 0.11
CA MET A 1 -37.98 -34.64 0.21
C MET A 1 -37.19 -33.89 1.26
N THR A 2 -36.68 -34.62 2.24
CA THR A 2 -36.07 -34.12 3.47
C THR A 2 -34.87 -33.21 3.20
N ASP A 3 -34.90 -32.00 3.77
CA ASP A 3 -33.73 -31.16 4.01
C ASP A 3 -32.70 -31.97 4.80
N GLN A 4 -31.65 -32.44 4.12
CA GLN A 4 -30.41 -32.79 4.80
C GLN A 4 -29.43 -31.64 4.55
N PRO A 5 -28.85 -31.03 5.61
CA PRO A 5 -27.77 -30.07 5.45
C PRO A 5 -26.57 -30.76 4.81
N ASP A 6 -25.94 -30.09 3.85
CA ASP A 6 -24.75 -30.57 3.16
C ASP A 6 -23.58 -30.73 4.15
N PRO A 7 -23.12 -31.97 4.44
CA PRO A 7 -22.12 -32.24 5.46
C PRO A 7 -20.75 -31.62 5.16
N THR A 8 -20.48 -31.21 3.92
CA THR A 8 -19.21 -30.57 3.55
C THR A 8 -19.10 -29.11 4.02
N ASN A 9 -20.22 -28.40 4.15
CA ASN A 9 -20.26 -27.00 4.56
C ASN A 9 -20.13 -26.85 6.09
N ASP A 10 -20.68 -27.80 6.85
CA ASP A 10 -20.58 -27.80 8.32
C ASP A 10 -19.15 -28.14 8.80
N LEU A 11 -18.42 -29.02 8.10
CA LEU A 11 -17.01 -29.30 8.39
C LEU A 11 -16.12 -28.06 8.19
N GLN A 12 -16.34 -27.28 7.13
CA GLN A 12 -15.58 -26.05 6.87
C GLN A 12 -15.86 -24.95 7.91
N LYS A 13 -17.11 -24.84 8.37
CA LYS A 13 -17.48 -23.88 9.44
C LYS A 13 -16.85 -24.25 10.78
N ASP A 14 -16.83 -25.52 11.13
CA ASP A 14 -16.20 -25.99 12.37
C ASP A 14 -14.68 -25.78 12.35
N ASP A 15 -14.02 -25.96 11.20
CA ASP A 15 -12.61 -25.63 11.03
C ASP A 15 -12.32 -24.13 11.16
N LEU A 16 -13.14 -23.26 10.55
CA LEU A 16 -12.99 -21.81 10.67
C LEU A 16 -13.21 -21.34 12.11
N LYS A 17 -14.20 -21.90 12.80
CA LYS A 17 -14.49 -21.59 14.21
C LYS A 17 -13.29 -21.93 15.10
N ARG A 18 -12.72 -23.12 14.95
CA ARG A 18 -11.52 -23.52 15.71
C ARG A 18 -10.34 -22.62 15.38
N ALA A 19 -10.08 -22.36 14.10
CA ALA A 19 -9.00 -21.47 13.67
C ALA A 19 -9.14 -20.05 14.25
N ALA A 20 -10.35 -19.51 14.31
CA ALA A 20 -10.61 -18.20 14.92
C ALA A 20 -10.32 -18.21 16.43
N LEU A 21 -10.77 -19.23 17.17
CA LEU A 21 -10.50 -19.35 18.60
C LEU A 21 -9.00 -19.53 18.88
N ASP A 22 -8.33 -20.38 18.12
CA ASP A 22 -6.88 -20.60 18.22
C ASP A 22 -6.11 -19.31 17.93
N TYR A 23 -6.49 -18.57 16.88
CA TYR A 23 -5.89 -17.27 16.54
C TYR A 23 -5.92 -16.28 17.72
N HIS A 24 -6.99 -16.26 18.51
CA HIS A 24 -7.12 -15.41 19.69
C HIS A 24 -6.38 -15.93 20.93
N ALA A 25 -6.19 -17.25 21.04
CA ALA A 25 -5.61 -17.91 22.21
C ALA A 25 -4.08 -18.08 22.13
N LEU A 26 -3.49 -17.97 20.93
CA LEU A 26 -2.04 -18.00 20.71
C LEU A 26 -1.34 -16.87 21.46
N GLU A 27 -0.17 -17.15 22.03
CA GLU A 27 0.59 -16.14 22.79
C GLU A 27 1.32 -15.16 21.86
N PRO A 28 1.29 -13.84 22.16
CA PRO A 28 0.53 -13.20 23.25
C PRO A 28 -0.99 -13.22 22.98
N LYS A 29 -1.78 -13.60 23.99
CA LYS A 29 -3.25 -13.68 23.89
C LYS A 29 -3.89 -12.35 23.48
N GLY A 30 -5.00 -12.45 22.75
CA GLY A 30 -5.66 -11.27 22.17
C GLY A 30 -4.93 -10.77 20.93
N LYS A 31 -5.27 -9.56 20.47
CA LYS A 31 -4.77 -9.04 19.19
C LYS A 31 -3.92 -7.77 19.32
N ILE A 32 -3.79 -7.24 20.53
CA ILE A 32 -3.13 -5.96 20.78
C ILE A 32 -2.09 -6.05 21.90
N LYS A 33 -1.11 -5.15 21.88
CA LYS A 33 -0.13 -4.96 22.95
C LYS A 33 0.35 -3.51 22.97
N VAL A 34 0.77 -3.04 24.15
CA VAL A 34 1.41 -1.71 24.29
C VAL A 34 2.92 -1.86 24.14
N THR A 35 3.52 -1.06 23.27
CA THR A 35 4.98 -1.03 23.07
C THR A 35 5.53 0.38 23.19
N ALA A 36 6.64 0.54 23.91
CA ALA A 36 7.33 1.83 23.99
C ALA A 36 7.89 2.25 22.62
N THR A 37 7.69 3.53 22.26
CA THR A 37 8.16 4.10 20.99
C THR A 37 9.53 4.76 21.10
N LYS A 38 10.01 5.02 22.33
CA LYS A 38 11.32 5.61 22.62
C LYS A 38 12.24 4.56 23.24
N PRO A 39 13.56 4.62 22.99
CA PRO A 39 14.52 3.76 23.68
C PRO A 39 14.41 3.91 25.21
N MET A 40 14.56 2.81 25.93
CA MET A 40 14.55 2.78 27.40
C MET A 40 15.60 1.77 27.89
N VAL A 41 16.86 1.98 27.49
CA VAL A 41 17.96 1.03 27.74
C VAL A 41 19.06 1.60 28.63
N THR A 42 19.15 2.92 28.75
CA THR A 42 20.14 3.60 29.60
C THR A 42 19.50 4.38 30.75
N GLN A 43 20.31 4.75 31.76
CA GLN A 43 19.88 5.66 32.83
C GLN A 43 19.44 7.03 32.28
N ARG A 44 20.10 7.50 31.22
CA ARG A 44 19.72 8.75 30.54
C ARG A 44 18.34 8.60 29.90
N ASP A 45 18.06 7.47 29.25
CA ASP A 45 16.75 7.22 28.65
C ASP A 45 15.66 7.20 29.72
N LEU A 46 15.90 6.55 30.86
CA LEU A 46 14.98 6.53 31.99
C LEU A 46 14.72 7.95 32.53
N ALA A 47 15.78 8.76 32.67
CA ALA A 47 15.67 10.14 33.13
C ALA A 47 14.91 11.05 32.15
N LEU A 48 14.86 10.71 30.86
CA LEU A 48 14.07 11.43 29.85
C LEU A 48 12.63 10.92 29.75
N ALA A 49 12.44 9.59 29.79
CA ALA A 49 11.13 8.96 29.71
C ALA A 49 10.31 9.14 31.00
N TYR A 50 10.98 9.34 32.12
CA TYR A 50 10.37 9.50 33.43
C TYR A 50 11.07 10.62 34.23
N SER A 51 11.08 10.51 35.56
CA SER A 51 11.66 11.50 36.43
C SER A 51 13.19 11.57 36.28
N PRO A 52 13.79 12.77 36.24
CA PRO A 52 13.14 14.08 36.34
C PRO A 52 12.69 14.71 35.01
N GLY A 53 13.14 14.22 33.85
CA GLY A 53 12.98 14.88 32.56
C GLY A 53 11.54 15.00 32.05
N VAL A 54 10.67 14.06 32.40
CA VAL A 54 9.23 14.10 32.03
C VAL A 54 8.53 15.36 32.56
N ALA A 55 9.02 15.96 33.66
CA ALA A 55 8.44 17.16 34.24
C ALA A 55 8.42 18.34 33.25
N PHE A 56 9.44 18.49 32.40
CA PHE A 56 9.50 19.57 31.42
C PHE A 56 8.41 19.46 30.34
N ALA A 57 8.04 18.24 29.94
CA ALA A 57 6.90 18.04 29.03
C ALA A 57 5.58 18.40 29.74
N CYS A 58 5.42 18.02 31.02
CA CYS A 58 4.25 18.39 31.81
C CYS A 58 4.12 19.91 31.99
N GLU A 59 5.20 20.60 32.33
CA GLU A 59 5.24 22.06 32.48
C GLU A 59 4.89 22.77 31.16
N ALA A 60 5.41 22.27 30.03
CA ALA A 60 5.10 22.82 28.72
C ALA A 60 3.61 22.65 28.35
N ILE A 61 3.01 21.49 28.63
CA ILE A 61 1.57 21.24 28.41
C ILE A 61 0.72 22.08 29.38
N ALA A 62 1.16 22.25 30.62
CA ALA A 62 0.46 23.09 31.59
C ALA A 62 0.45 24.57 31.16
N ALA A 63 1.50 25.04 30.48
CA ALA A 63 1.59 26.38 29.91
C ALA A 63 0.77 26.53 28.62
N ASP A 64 0.79 25.53 27.73
CA ASP A 64 -0.04 25.47 26.53
C ASP A 64 -0.62 24.05 26.32
N PRO A 65 -1.91 23.84 26.64
CA PRO A 65 -2.56 22.54 26.50
C PRO A 65 -2.51 21.94 25.08
N LYS A 66 -2.32 22.76 24.03
CA LYS A 66 -2.22 22.28 22.65
C LYS A 66 -0.99 21.42 22.41
N LEU A 67 0.07 21.63 23.19
CA LEU A 67 1.31 20.84 23.13
C LEU A 67 1.11 19.38 23.57
N ALA A 68 -0.05 19.03 24.15
CA ALA A 68 -0.37 17.65 24.46
C ALA A 68 -0.31 16.74 23.21
N SER A 69 -0.70 17.23 22.04
CA SER A 69 -0.59 16.47 20.78
C SER A 69 0.84 16.33 20.26
N GLU A 70 1.78 17.15 20.73
CA GLU A 70 3.19 17.12 20.33
C GLU A 70 4.02 16.23 21.26
N TYR A 71 3.82 16.37 22.57
CA TYR A 71 4.63 15.69 23.59
C TYR A 71 4.03 14.38 24.10
N THR A 72 2.84 13.99 23.65
CA THR A 72 2.20 12.73 24.03
C THR A 72 1.66 11.98 22.82
N ALA A 73 1.21 10.74 23.03
CA ALA A 73 0.55 9.95 22.00
C ALA A 73 -0.83 10.50 21.58
N ARG A 74 -1.41 11.47 22.32
CA ARG A 74 -2.76 12.03 22.09
C ARG A 74 -3.02 12.35 20.61
N GLY A 75 -2.06 12.96 19.92
CA GLY A 75 -2.22 13.36 18.52
C GLY A 75 -2.43 12.21 17.53
N ASN A 76 -2.15 10.96 17.92
CA ASN A 76 -2.30 9.76 17.09
C ASN A 76 -3.20 8.68 17.72
N LEU A 77 -3.75 8.93 18.91
CA LEU A 77 -4.43 7.94 19.73
C LEU A 77 -5.95 8.07 19.63
N VAL A 78 -6.62 6.99 19.24
CA VAL A 78 -8.09 6.92 19.15
C VAL A 78 -8.63 5.94 20.20
N ALA A 79 -9.75 6.31 20.85
CA ALA A 79 -10.51 5.36 21.66
C ALA A 79 -11.55 4.65 20.78
N VAL A 80 -11.53 3.33 20.73
CA VAL A 80 -12.65 2.54 20.20
C VAL A 80 -13.54 2.19 21.38
N ILE A 81 -14.71 2.81 21.46
CA ILE A 81 -15.59 2.73 22.63
C ILE A 81 -16.89 2.02 22.29
N THR A 82 -17.25 1.04 23.13
CA THR A 82 -18.53 0.33 23.05
C THR A 82 -19.09 0.08 24.45
N ASN A 83 -20.40 -0.19 24.54
CA ASN A 83 -21.00 -0.83 25.71
C ASN A 83 -21.49 -2.27 25.44
N GLY A 84 -21.22 -2.80 24.24
CA GLY A 84 -21.54 -4.18 23.85
C GLY A 84 -23.03 -4.46 23.66
N THR A 85 -23.85 -3.43 23.42
CA THR A 85 -25.31 -3.57 23.32
C THR A 85 -25.81 -3.91 21.90
N ALA A 86 -24.96 -3.79 20.88
CA ALA A 86 -25.28 -4.12 19.50
C ALA A 86 -24.09 -4.75 18.74
N VAL A 87 -23.42 -5.73 19.34
CA VAL A 87 -22.21 -6.32 18.77
C VAL A 87 -22.52 -7.12 17.51
N LEU A 88 -22.14 -6.61 16.34
CA LEU A 88 -22.40 -7.25 15.05
C LEU A 88 -23.89 -7.64 14.89
N GLY A 89 -24.17 -8.84 14.37
CA GLY A 89 -25.52 -9.43 14.36
C GLY A 89 -25.90 -10.19 15.64
N LEU A 90 -25.08 -10.13 16.70
CA LEU A 90 -25.29 -10.88 17.96
C LEU A 90 -26.15 -10.10 18.97
N GLY A 91 -26.23 -8.78 18.83
CA GLY A 91 -27.03 -7.91 19.70
C GLY A 91 -26.35 -7.60 21.04
N ASP A 92 -27.14 -7.50 22.10
CA ASP A 92 -26.66 -7.18 23.46
C ASP A 92 -26.03 -8.42 24.11
N ILE A 93 -24.72 -8.59 23.90
CA ILE A 93 -23.90 -9.65 24.52
C ILE A 93 -22.97 -9.12 25.62
N GLY A 94 -23.04 -7.81 25.87
CA GLY A 94 -22.29 -7.13 26.91
C GLY A 94 -20.84 -6.79 26.54
N PRO A 95 -20.20 -5.91 27.33
CA PRO A 95 -18.90 -5.32 27.01
C PRO A 95 -17.78 -6.36 26.87
N LEU A 96 -17.71 -7.36 27.77
CA LEU A 96 -16.65 -8.38 27.72
C LEU A 96 -16.68 -9.23 26.44
N ALA A 97 -17.88 -9.58 25.98
CA ALA A 97 -18.03 -10.37 24.74
C ALA A 97 -17.82 -9.52 23.49
N GLY A 98 -17.99 -8.19 23.58
CA GLY A 98 -17.65 -7.24 22.52
C GLY A 98 -16.16 -6.98 22.35
N LYS A 99 -15.35 -7.19 23.41
CA LYS A 99 -13.91 -6.90 23.41
C LYS A 99 -13.13 -7.48 22.21
N PRO A 100 -13.31 -8.74 21.79
CA PRO A 100 -12.62 -9.26 20.61
C PRO A 100 -12.92 -8.46 19.34
N VAL A 101 -14.12 -7.89 19.18
CA VAL A 101 -14.46 -7.04 18.03
C VAL A 101 -13.71 -5.71 18.11
N MET A 102 -13.68 -5.09 19.30
CA MET A 102 -13.00 -3.82 19.53
C MET A 102 -11.48 -3.91 19.34
N GLU A 103 -10.83 -4.95 19.86
CA GLU A 103 -9.42 -5.24 19.56
C GLU A 103 -9.20 -5.38 18.03
N GLY A 104 -10.17 -5.97 17.33
CA GLY A 104 -10.16 -6.09 15.88
C GLY A 104 -10.14 -4.73 15.19
N LYS A 105 -11.00 -3.80 15.61
CA LYS A 105 -11.01 -2.42 15.10
C LYS A 105 -9.67 -1.73 15.36
N GLY A 106 -9.08 -1.92 16.54
CA GLY A 106 -7.74 -1.43 16.87
C GLY A 106 -6.65 -1.92 15.92
N VAL A 107 -6.65 -3.22 15.60
CA VAL A 107 -5.72 -3.79 14.59
C VAL A 107 -5.89 -3.14 13.22
N LEU A 108 -7.13 -2.89 12.78
CA LEU A 108 -7.40 -2.29 11.47
C LEU A 108 -6.96 -0.82 11.40
N PHE A 109 -7.21 -0.03 12.45
CA PHE A 109 -6.68 1.34 12.57
C PHE A 109 -5.16 1.36 12.45
N GLN A 110 -4.47 0.50 13.20
CA GLN A 110 -3.01 0.48 13.21
C GLN A 110 -2.44 -0.03 11.88
N LYS A 111 -3.01 -1.10 11.33
CA LYS A 111 -2.51 -1.72 10.09
C LYS A 111 -2.71 -0.83 8.87
N PHE A 112 -3.85 -0.16 8.77
CA PHE A 112 -4.22 0.59 7.55
C PHE A 112 -3.86 2.08 7.61
N ALA A 113 -3.80 2.67 8.81
CA ALA A 113 -3.60 4.11 8.95
C ALA A 113 -2.51 4.50 9.96
N GLY A 114 -1.89 3.53 10.66
CA GLY A 114 -0.88 3.82 11.68
C GLY A 114 -1.42 4.61 12.85
N ILE A 115 -2.69 4.39 13.18
CA ILE A 115 -3.38 5.03 14.30
C ILE A 115 -3.34 4.07 15.47
N ASP A 116 -2.80 4.56 16.59
CA ASP A 116 -2.76 3.80 17.82
C ASP A 116 -4.16 3.82 18.46
N VAL A 117 -4.57 2.70 19.04
CA VAL A 117 -5.91 2.53 19.60
C VAL A 117 -5.85 1.95 21.00
N PHE A 118 -6.69 2.49 21.88
CA PHE A 118 -7.19 1.75 23.04
C PHE A 118 -8.65 1.39 22.81
N ASP A 119 -8.96 0.12 22.94
CA ASP A 119 -10.31 -0.40 23.02
C ASP A 119 -10.85 -0.27 24.45
N ILE A 120 -12.06 0.26 24.58
CA ILE A 120 -12.68 0.61 25.86
C ILE A 120 -14.12 0.10 25.89
N GLU A 121 -14.32 -1.01 26.60
CA GLU A 121 -15.61 -1.64 26.78
C GLU A 121 -16.26 -1.19 28.10
N LEU A 122 -17.27 -0.33 28.02
CA LEU A 122 -17.94 0.28 29.18
C LEU A 122 -19.18 -0.52 29.58
N ASN A 123 -19.27 -0.93 30.84
CA ASN A 123 -20.47 -1.57 31.40
C ASN A 123 -21.49 -0.53 31.90
N GLU A 124 -21.94 0.36 31.01
CA GLU A 124 -22.96 1.38 31.29
C GLU A 124 -24.02 1.40 30.19
N ARG A 125 -25.29 1.40 30.60
CA ARG A 125 -26.47 1.31 29.73
C ARG A 125 -27.25 2.62 29.66
N ASP A 126 -27.08 3.50 30.65
CA ASP A 126 -27.67 4.83 30.64
C ASP A 126 -26.90 5.73 29.65
N PRO A 127 -27.55 6.27 28.61
CA PRO A 127 -26.86 7.05 27.59
C PRO A 127 -26.24 8.34 28.12
N ASP A 128 -26.83 8.96 29.14
CA ASP A 128 -26.33 10.22 29.69
C ASP A 128 -25.09 9.99 30.54
N LYS A 129 -25.10 8.95 31.38
CA LYS A 129 -23.89 8.53 32.11
C LYS A 129 -22.80 8.05 31.18
N LEU A 130 -23.15 7.34 30.11
CA LEU A 130 -22.18 6.90 29.11
C LEU A 130 -21.49 8.11 28.45
N VAL A 131 -22.26 9.16 28.10
CA VAL A 131 -21.73 10.43 27.60
C VAL A 131 -20.79 11.07 28.63
N ASP A 132 -21.18 11.12 29.91
CA ASP A 132 -20.34 11.70 30.97
C ASP A 132 -18.99 10.98 31.11
N ILE A 133 -19.01 9.64 31.09
CA ILE A 133 -17.81 8.81 31.17
C ILE A 133 -16.90 9.08 29.96
N ILE A 134 -17.45 9.03 28.74
CA ILE A 134 -16.66 9.19 27.51
C ILE A 134 -16.08 10.60 27.42
N ALA A 135 -16.89 11.63 27.69
CA ALA A 135 -16.45 13.02 27.65
C ALA A 135 -15.33 13.30 28.66
N ALA A 136 -15.36 12.69 29.86
CA ALA A 136 -14.30 12.84 30.85
C ALA A 136 -12.94 12.26 30.38
N MET A 137 -12.95 11.35 29.41
CA MET A 137 -11.73 10.75 28.84
C MET A 137 -11.12 11.59 27.71
N GLU A 138 -11.76 12.68 27.30
CA GLU A 138 -11.29 13.57 26.23
C GLU A 138 -9.79 13.87 26.32
N PRO A 139 -9.18 14.20 27.49
CA PRO A 139 -7.77 14.58 27.58
C PRO A 139 -6.75 13.50 27.16
N THR A 140 -7.16 12.23 27.07
CA THR A 140 -6.27 11.13 26.63
C THR A 140 -6.23 11.00 25.11
N PHE A 141 -7.35 11.22 24.43
CA PHE A 141 -7.54 10.82 23.03
C PHE A 141 -7.53 11.99 22.05
N GLY A 142 -7.02 11.74 20.85
CA GLY A 142 -7.15 12.64 19.71
C GLY A 142 -8.45 12.44 18.94
N GLY A 143 -9.18 11.35 19.17
CA GLY A 143 -10.50 11.09 18.60
C GLY A 143 -11.20 9.90 19.26
N ILE A 144 -12.52 9.83 19.11
CA ILE A 144 -13.39 8.79 19.65
C ILE A 144 -14.14 8.10 18.51
N ASN A 145 -13.97 6.79 18.40
CA ASN A 145 -14.74 5.92 17.49
C ASN A 145 -15.76 5.13 18.32
N LEU A 146 -17.05 5.45 18.17
CA LEU A 146 -18.14 4.73 18.81
C LEU A 146 -18.50 3.49 17.99
N GLU A 147 -18.70 2.36 18.65
CA GLU A 147 -18.98 1.06 18.02
C GLU A 147 -20.04 0.27 18.78
N ASP A 148 -20.89 -0.44 18.05
CA ASP A 148 -21.77 -1.49 18.58
C ASP A 148 -22.65 -1.01 19.76
N ILE A 149 -23.15 0.23 19.69
CA ILE A 149 -24.13 0.81 20.61
C ILE A 149 -25.52 0.75 19.96
N LYS A 150 -26.50 0.17 20.66
CA LYS A 150 -27.86 0.01 20.11
C LYS A 150 -28.57 1.35 19.86
N ALA A 151 -29.48 1.35 18.90
CA ALA A 151 -30.43 2.44 18.69
C ALA A 151 -31.66 2.30 19.62
N PRO A 152 -32.28 3.42 20.05
CA PRO A 152 -31.98 4.82 19.69
C PRO A 152 -30.86 5.48 20.52
N GLU A 153 -30.32 4.81 21.54
CA GLU A 153 -29.34 5.39 22.46
C GLU A 153 -28.07 5.89 21.76
N CYS A 154 -27.61 5.20 20.72
CA CYS A 154 -26.43 5.60 19.94
C CYS A 154 -26.54 7.00 19.32
N PHE A 155 -27.73 7.43 18.90
CA PHE A 155 -27.94 8.79 18.38
C PHE A 155 -27.79 9.85 19.45
N ILE A 156 -28.33 9.58 20.65
CA ILE A 156 -28.25 10.49 21.79
C ILE A 156 -26.80 10.63 22.22
N VAL A 157 -26.10 9.51 22.35
CA VAL A 157 -24.69 9.45 22.76
C VAL A 157 -23.81 10.21 21.77
N GLU A 158 -23.92 9.90 20.48
CA GLU A 158 -23.11 10.57 19.45
C GLU A 158 -23.38 12.08 19.41
N ARG A 159 -24.65 12.50 19.35
CA ARG A 159 -25.02 13.92 19.28
C ARG A 159 -24.46 14.69 20.47
N LYS A 160 -24.69 14.20 21.69
CA LYS A 160 -24.22 14.87 22.92
C LYS A 160 -22.70 14.92 23.01
N LEU A 161 -22.00 13.86 22.56
CA LEU A 161 -20.53 13.87 22.54
C LEU A 161 -19.97 14.83 21.51
N ARG A 162 -20.54 14.88 20.29
CA ARG A 162 -20.14 15.86 19.26
C ARG A 162 -20.36 17.30 19.70
N GLU A 163 -21.42 17.58 20.46
CA GLU A 163 -21.69 18.92 21.01
C GLU A 163 -20.76 19.30 22.17
N ARG A 164 -20.29 18.31 22.94
CA ARG A 164 -19.55 18.54 24.20
C ARG A 164 -18.03 18.50 24.04
N MET A 165 -17.52 17.66 23.13
CA MET A 165 -16.09 17.40 23.01
C MET A 165 -15.45 18.25 21.91
N ASN A 166 -14.16 18.58 22.06
CA ASN A 166 -13.37 19.31 21.05
C ASN A 166 -12.44 18.37 20.25
N ILE A 167 -12.82 17.11 20.10
CA ILE A 167 -12.12 16.12 19.29
C ILE A 167 -13.12 15.37 18.40
N PRO A 168 -12.67 14.76 17.29
CA PRO A 168 -13.54 14.00 16.40
C PRO A 168 -14.22 12.84 17.12
N VAL A 169 -15.56 12.85 17.12
CA VAL A 169 -16.40 11.73 17.54
C VAL A 169 -17.11 11.18 16.30
N PHE A 170 -16.99 9.87 16.07
CA PHE A 170 -17.54 9.20 14.90
C PHE A 170 -18.14 7.86 15.27
N HIS A 171 -19.41 7.64 14.95
CA HIS A 171 -20.02 6.32 15.07
C HIS A 171 -19.88 5.53 13.75
N ASP A 172 -19.10 4.45 13.75
CA ASP A 172 -18.76 3.72 12.53
C ASP A 172 -19.96 2.99 11.91
N ASP A 173 -20.80 2.34 12.74
CA ASP A 173 -22.01 1.64 12.26
C ASP A 173 -23.04 2.57 11.61
N GLN A 174 -22.96 3.88 11.89
CA GLN A 174 -23.84 4.88 11.28
C GLN A 174 -23.15 5.50 10.06
N HIS A 175 -22.12 6.31 10.32
CA HIS A 175 -21.50 7.15 9.29
C HIS A 175 -20.53 6.36 8.41
N GLY A 176 -19.85 5.36 8.96
CA GLY A 176 -18.95 4.48 8.19
C GLY A 176 -19.73 3.73 7.13
N THR A 177 -20.83 3.08 7.52
CA THR A 177 -21.75 2.41 6.57
C THR A 177 -22.34 3.40 5.56
N ALA A 178 -22.80 4.57 6.01
CA ALA A 178 -23.35 5.60 5.12
C ALA A 178 -22.35 6.07 4.04
N ILE A 179 -21.08 6.27 4.40
CA ILE A 179 -20.03 6.68 3.47
C ILE A 179 -19.79 5.61 2.39
N ILE A 180 -19.70 4.33 2.79
CA ILE A 180 -19.46 3.26 1.80
C ILE A 180 -20.68 3.05 0.91
N VAL A 181 -21.89 3.13 1.48
CA VAL A 181 -23.15 3.11 0.70
C VAL A 181 -23.20 4.26 -0.30
N GLY A 182 -22.87 5.48 0.13
CA GLY A 182 -22.80 6.63 -0.77
C GLY A 182 -21.83 6.42 -1.93
N ALA A 183 -20.63 5.88 -1.65
CA ALA A 183 -19.64 5.59 -2.68
C ALA A 183 -20.09 4.50 -3.65
N ALA A 184 -20.69 3.42 -3.13
CA ALA A 184 -21.25 2.34 -3.93
C ALA A 184 -22.40 2.82 -4.83
N VAL A 185 -23.31 3.64 -4.30
CA VAL A 185 -24.44 4.20 -5.07
C VAL A 185 -23.94 5.15 -6.17
N LEU A 186 -23.01 6.06 -5.89
CA LEU A 186 -22.46 6.95 -6.93
C LEU A 186 -21.84 6.18 -8.10
N ASN A 187 -21.11 5.11 -7.80
CA ASN A 187 -20.50 4.27 -8.82
C ASN A 187 -21.52 3.36 -9.51
N ALA A 188 -22.52 2.86 -8.80
CA ALA A 188 -23.59 2.06 -9.39
C ALA A 188 -24.46 2.89 -10.35
N LEU A 189 -24.75 4.15 -10.00
CA LEU A 189 -25.48 5.08 -10.86
C LEU A 189 -24.73 5.39 -12.15
N GLU A 190 -23.41 5.60 -12.08
CA GLU A 190 -22.54 5.73 -13.25
C GLU A 190 -22.63 4.49 -14.16
N VAL A 191 -22.51 3.30 -13.58
CA VAL A 191 -22.57 2.03 -14.33
C VAL A 191 -23.97 1.78 -14.90
N ALA A 192 -25.03 2.24 -14.22
CA ALA A 192 -26.41 2.12 -14.66
C ALA A 192 -26.84 3.23 -15.65
N GLY A 193 -26.04 4.30 -15.80
CA GLY A 193 -26.40 5.46 -16.61
C GLY A 193 -27.58 6.28 -16.04
N LYS A 194 -27.68 6.41 -14.71
CA LYS A 194 -28.77 7.10 -14.01
C LYS A 194 -28.26 8.32 -13.24
N ASN A 195 -29.09 9.37 -13.13
CA ASN A 195 -28.79 10.54 -12.30
C ASN A 195 -29.40 10.39 -10.90
N ILE A 196 -28.66 10.79 -9.86
CA ILE A 196 -29.11 10.64 -8.46
C ILE A 196 -30.38 11.45 -8.14
N GLU A 197 -30.65 12.52 -8.87
CA GLU A 197 -31.81 13.40 -8.67
C GLU A 197 -33.12 12.85 -9.25
N ASP A 198 -33.04 11.82 -10.10
CA ASP A 198 -34.17 11.24 -10.82
C ASP A 198 -34.59 9.86 -10.27
N VAL A 199 -33.73 9.20 -9.49
CA VAL A 199 -33.96 7.84 -9.02
C VAL A 199 -34.92 7.77 -7.83
N ARG A 200 -35.67 6.66 -7.75
CA ARG A 200 -36.54 6.31 -6.62
C ARG A 200 -35.87 5.29 -5.72
N LEU A 201 -35.91 5.53 -4.40
CA LEU A 201 -35.29 4.66 -3.40
C LEU A 201 -36.35 4.03 -2.49
N ALA A 202 -36.30 2.71 -2.39
CA ALA A 202 -37.00 1.94 -1.37
C ALA A 202 -35.98 1.45 -0.33
N THR A 203 -36.24 1.67 0.96
CA THR A 203 -35.37 1.14 2.02
C THR A 203 -36.12 0.29 3.02
N ALA A 204 -35.52 -0.84 3.39
CA ALA A 204 -35.95 -1.69 4.48
C ALA A 204 -34.96 -1.55 5.65
N GLY A 205 -35.43 -0.97 6.76
CA GLY A 205 -34.63 -0.72 7.96
C GLY A 205 -34.36 0.77 8.20
N ALA A 206 -35.23 1.43 8.95
CA ALA A 206 -35.07 2.82 9.40
C ALA A 206 -34.40 2.92 10.79
N GLY A 207 -33.37 2.09 11.03
CA GLY A 207 -32.51 2.19 12.22
C GLY A 207 -31.39 3.21 12.04
N ALA A 208 -30.40 3.23 12.93
CA ALA A 208 -29.31 4.20 12.90
C ALA A 208 -28.50 4.20 11.60
N ALA A 209 -28.03 3.03 11.16
CA ALA A 209 -27.37 2.89 9.87
C ALA A 209 -28.27 3.31 8.69
N GLY A 210 -29.56 2.95 8.74
CA GLY A 210 -30.54 3.26 7.71
C GLY A 210 -30.72 4.77 7.51
N ILE A 211 -31.02 5.47 8.60
CA ILE A 211 -31.21 6.93 8.58
C ILE A 211 -29.92 7.64 8.13
N ALA A 212 -28.76 7.24 8.66
CA ALA A 212 -27.47 7.82 8.25
C ALA A 212 -27.18 7.63 6.76
N CYS A 213 -27.49 6.45 6.20
CA CYS A 213 -27.36 6.19 4.76
C CYS A 213 -28.31 7.07 3.94
N LEU A 214 -29.56 7.24 4.36
CA LEU A 214 -30.49 8.13 3.66
C LEU A 214 -30.01 9.58 3.69
N ASP A 215 -29.51 10.06 4.84
CA ASP A 215 -28.97 11.41 5.00
C ASP A 215 -27.79 11.65 4.06
N MET A 216 -26.88 10.67 3.97
CA MET A 216 -25.76 10.71 3.05
C MET A 216 -26.21 10.77 1.58
N LEU A 217 -27.19 9.96 1.19
CA LEU A 217 -27.71 9.97 -0.18
C LEU A 217 -28.42 11.29 -0.53
N VAL A 218 -29.16 11.86 0.42
CA VAL A 218 -29.77 13.19 0.27
C VAL A 218 -28.68 14.27 0.12
N ALA A 219 -27.63 14.23 0.94
CA ALA A 219 -26.49 15.14 0.84
C ALA A 219 -25.73 15.02 -0.49
N LEU A 220 -25.79 13.84 -1.14
CA LEU A 220 -25.23 13.59 -2.47
C LEU A 220 -26.14 14.05 -3.62
N GLY A 221 -27.40 14.40 -3.34
CA GLY A 221 -28.36 14.94 -4.30
C GLY A 221 -29.63 14.11 -4.50
N LEU A 222 -29.84 13.01 -3.76
CA LEU A 222 -31.10 12.27 -3.82
C LEU A 222 -32.23 13.11 -3.24
N LYS A 223 -33.31 13.28 -4.01
CA LYS A 223 -34.46 14.07 -3.56
C LYS A 223 -35.23 13.36 -2.44
N PRO A 224 -35.45 14.00 -1.28
CA PRO A 224 -36.16 13.38 -0.17
C PRO A 224 -37.53 12.80 -0.58
N GLU A 225 -38.28 13.48 -1.44
CA GLU A 225 -39.59 13.05 -1.95
C GLU A 225 -39.57 11.74 -2.74
N HIS A 226 -38.41 11.30 -3.22
CA HIS A 226 -38.23 10.03 -3.95
C HIS A 226 -37.91 8.84 -3.03
N ILE A 227 -37.83 9.06 -1.72
CA ILE A 227 -37.47 8.05 -0.72
C ILE A 227 -38.74 7.50 -0.06
N LEU A 228 -38.91 6.19 -0.11
CA LEU A 228 -39.90 5.45 0.68
C LEU A 228 -39.19 4.47 1.60
N ALA A 229 -39.51 4.52 2.88
CA ALA A 229 -38.88 3.71 3.91
C ALA A 229 -39.90 2.82 4.64
N ILE A 230 -39.46 1.63 5.02
CA ILE A 230 -40.23 0.70 5.88
C ILE A 230 -39.40 0.31 7.10
N ASP A 231 -40.04 0.26 8.27
CA ASP A 231 -39.49 -0.35 9.47
C ASP A 231 -40.35 -1.54 9.93
N ARG A 232 -40.07 -2.07 11.13
CA ARG A 232 -40.75 -3.27 11.65
C ARG A 232 -42.27 -3.10 11.80
N GLU A 233 -42.77 -1.87 11.86
CA GLU A 233 -44.18 -1.55 12.04
C GLU A 233 -44.87 -1.11 10.74
N GLY A 234 -44.14 -1.02 9.62
CA GLY A 234 -44.68 -0.71 8.29
C GLY A 234 -44.02 0.48 7.60
N VAL A 235 -44.61 0.94 6.49
CA VAL A 235 -44.09 2.08 5.70
C VAL A 235 -44.13 3.36 6.53
N LEU A 236 -43.12 4.22 6.45
CA LEU A 236 -43.12 5.53 7.09
C LEU A 236 -44.01 6.48 6.26
N TYR A 237 -45.18 6.84 6.78
CA TYR A 237 -46.13 7.71 6.08
C TYR A 237 -46.67 8.83 6.98
N THR A 238 -47.10 9.93 6.36
CA THR A 238 -47.68 11.07 7.08
C THR A 238 -48.98 10.66 7.79
N GLY A 239 -49.06 10.88 9.11
CA GLY A 239 -50.20 10.47 9.93
C GLY A 239 -50.05 9.10 10.60
N ARG A 240 -48.91 8.43 10.43
CA ARG A 240 -48.57 7.18 11.12
C ARG A 240 -48.13 7.43 12.57
N GLY A 241 -49.09 7.63 13.48
CA GLY A 241 -48.89 7.56 14.94
C GLY A 241 -47.65 8.30 15.50
N GLN A 242 -47.13 7.84 16.65
CA GLN A 242 -45.85 8.34 17.17
C GLN A 242 -44.68 7.62 16.48
N MET A 243 -43.84 8.40 15.80
CA MET A 243 -42.56 7.97 15.26
C MET A 243 -41.45 8.78 15.92
N ASP A 244 -40.26 8.19 16.01
CA ASP A 244 -39.05 8.92 16.39
C ASP A 244 -38.80 10.11 15.43
N PRO A 245 -38.33 11.28 15.92
CA PRO A 245 -38.10 12.47 15.09
C PRO A 245 -37.24 12.21 13.85
N ASP A 246 -36.22 11.36 13.94
CA ASP A 246 -35.31 11.08 12.82
C ASP A 246 -36.00 10.25 11.73
N LYS A 247 -36.85 9.30 12.12
CA LYS A 247 -37.70 8.54 11.18
C LYS A 247 -38.77 9.42 10.54
N ALA A 248 -39.36 10.33 11.31
CA ALA A 248 -40.45 11.18 10.83
C ALA A 248 -40.04 12.03 9.61
N ARG A 249 -38.76 12.41 9.48
CA ARG A 249 -38.23 13.15 8.32
C ARG A 249 -38.37 12.39 6.99
N TYR A 250 -38.42 11.06 7.06
CA TYR A 250 -38.56 10.17 5.90
C TYR A 250 -39.98 9.65 5.71
N ALA A 251 -40.94 10.12 6.50
CA ALA A 251 -42.35 9.85 6.25
C ALA A 251 -42.82 10.61 4.99
N ARG A 252 -43.60 9.94 4.14
CA ARG A 252 -44.17 10.52 2.91
C ARG A 252 -45.69 10.43 2.89
N ASP A 253 -46.33 11.34 2.15
CA ASP A 253 -47.74 11.20 1.83
C ASP A 253 -47.90 10.12 0.74
N THR A 254 -48.28 8.92 1.15
CA THR A 254 -48.39 7.77 0.26
C THR A 254 -49.45 6.78 0.76
N GLY A 255 -50.12 6.11 -0.18
CA GLY A 255 -51.06 5.01 0.10
C GLY A 255 -50.38 3.67 0.35
N LYS A 256 -49.07 3.53 0.06
CA LYS A 256 -48.32 2.27 0.18
C LYS A 256 -48.12 1.87 1.65
N ARG A 257 -48.22 0.57 1.97
CA ARG A 257 -48.16 0.02 3.34
C ARG A 257 -47.20 -1.15 3.51
N THR A 258 -46.77 -1.78 2.42
CA THR A 258 -45.92 -2.97 2.43
C THR A 258 -44.58 -2.75 1.72
N LEU A 259 -43.61 -3.63 1.97
CA LEU A 259 -42.32 -3.60 1.29
C LEU A 259 -42.48 -3.78 -0.23
N ALA A 260 -43.32 -4.73 -0.65
CA ALA A 260 -43.58 -5.02 -2.06
C ALA A 260 -44.08 -3.78 -2.81
N GLU A 261 -44.97 -3.00 -2.20
CA GLU A 261 -45.51 -1.79 -2.80
C GLU A 261 -44.46 -0.69 -2.94
N ILE A 262 -43.57 -0.49 -1.96
CA ILE A 262 -42.56 0.58 -2.05
C ILE A 262 -41.41 0.23 -3.00
N VAL A 263 -41.11 -1.06 -3.18
CA VAL A 263 -40.07 -1.57 -4.10
C VAL A 263 -40.53 -1.54 -5.57
N ASP A 264 -41.84 -1.61 -5.83
CA ASP A 264 -42.40 -1.51 -7.17
C ASP A 264 -41.98 -0.19 -7.87
N GLY A 265 -41.26 -0.34 -8.99
CA GLY A 265 -40.68 0.74 -9.76
C GLY A 265 -39.51 1.49 -9.10
N ALA A 266 -38.93 0.97 -8.01
CA ALA A 266 -37.76 1.57 -7.37
C ALA A 266 -36.47 1.30 -8.19
N ASP A 267 -35.60 2.30 -8.28
CA ASP A 267 -34.27 2.19 -8.90
C ASP A 267 -33.23 1.65 -7.92
N ILE A 268 -33.38 2.00 -6.65
CA ILE A 268 -32.47 1.63 -5.58
C ILE A 268 -33.25 0.91 -4.48
N PHE A 269 -32.79 -0.27 -4.09
CA PHE A 269 -33.16 -0.90 -2.83
C PHE A 269 -32.00 -0.79 -1.83
N LEU A 270 -32.27 -0.23 -0.65
CA LEU A 270 -31.32 -0.16 0.47
C LEU A 270 -31.83 -1.00 1.64
N GLY A 271 -31.26 -2.18 1.82
CA GLY A 271 -31.52 -3.09 2.93
C GLY A 271 -30.50 -2.94 4.04
N LEU A 272 -30.98 -2.55 5.22
CA LEU A 272 -30.25 -2.47 6.50
C LEU A 272 -31.13 -3.05 7.61
N SER A 273 -31.71 -4.23 7.37
CA SER A 273 -32.75 -4.81 8.21
C SER A 273 -32.48 -6.27 8.59
N ALA A 274 -33.30 -7.21 8.10
CA ALA A 274 -33.22 -8.62 8.41
C ALA A 274 -33.03 -9.43 7.14
N GLY A 275 -32.33 -10.57 7.25
CA GLY A 275 -32.09 -11.44 6.11
C GLY A 275 -33.38 -12.00 5.49
N GLY A 276 -33.38 -12.12 4.17
CA GLY A 276 -34.47 -12.73 3.40
C GLY A 276 -35.78 -11.94 3.30
N VAL A 277 -35.80 -10.66 3.70
CA VAL A 277 -37.03 -9.83 3.62
C VAL A 277 -37.37 -9.37 2.20
N LEU A 278 -36.38 -9.21 1.32
CA LEU A 278 -36.60 -8.85 -0.07
C LEU A 278 -36.77 -10.13 -0.90
N LYS A 279 -37.96 -10.33 -1.48
CA LYS A 279 -38.27 -11.53 -2.27
C LYS A 279 -37.99 -11.33 -3.75
N ALA A 280 -37.68 -12.42 -4.45
CA ALA A 280 -37.43 -12.38 -5.90
C ALA A 280 -38.61 -11.79 -6.69
N GLU A 281 -39.85 -12.08 -6.30
CA GLU A 281 -41.06 -11.46 -6.88
C GLU A 281 -41.11 -9.93 -6.73
N MET A 282 -40.54 -9.36 -5.66
CA MET A 282 -40.44 -7.91 -5.46
C MET A 282 -39.31 -7.32 -6.32
N VAL A 283 -38.18 -8.04 -6.45
CA VAL A 283 -37.08 -7.60 -7.32
C VAL A 283 -37.51 -7.55 -8.79
N ALA A 284 -38.41 -8.46 -9.21
CA ALA A 284 -38.98 -8.45 -10.55
C ALA A 284 -39.79 -7.17 -10.87
N THR A 285 -40.37 -6.49 -9.87
CA THR A 285 -41.15 -5.25 -10.07
C THR A 285 -40.31 -3.97 -10.03
N MET A 286 -39.02 -4.05 -9.69
CA MET A 286 -38.12 -2.89 -9.66
C MET A 286 -37.88 -2.29 -11.06
N ALA A 287 -37.38 -1.06 -11.12
CA ALA A 287 -37.02 -0.39 -12.38
C ALA A 287 -35.92 -1.12 -13.18
N PRO A 288 -35.74 -0.87 -14.50
CA PRO A 288 -34.62 -1.38 -15.30
C PRO A 288 -33.26 -1.11 -14.63
N THR A 289 -32.36 -2.10 -14.63
CA THR A 289 -31.03 -2.09 -13.98
C THR A 289 -31.08 -1.56 -12.54
N PRO A 290 -31.71 -2.31 -11.61
CA PRO A 290 -31.89 -1.89 -10.23
C PRO A 290 -30.55 -1.99 -9.50
N ILE A 291 -30.36 -1.10 -8.54
CA ILE A 291 -29.22 -1.09 -7.63
C ILE A 291 -29.71 -1.64 -6.30
N ILE A 292 -29.21 -2.81 -5.89
CA ILE A 292 -29.66 -3.53 -4.70
C ILE A 292 -28.50 -3.58 -3.71
N LEU A 293 -28.61 -2.86 -2.60
CA LEU A 293 -27.71 -2.95 -1.46
C LEU A 293 -28.38 -3.81 -0.39
N ALA A 294 -28.02 -5.09 -0.30
CA ALA A 294 -28.55 -6.03 0.68
C ALA A 294 -27.50 -6.27 1.79
N LEU A 295 -27.52 -5.40 2.81
CA LEU A 295 -26.40 -5.23 3.76
C LEU A 295 -26.61 -5.94 5.11
N ALA A 296 -27.73 -6.64 5.30
CA ALA A 296 -27.92 -7.46 6.50
C ALA A 296 -26.84 -8.56 6.60
N ASN A 297 -26.34 -8.77 7.82
CA ASN A 297 -25.34 -9.79 8.14
C ASN A 297 -25.88 -10.77 9.21
N PRO A 298 -25.49 -12.06 9.16
CA PRO A 298 -24.67 -12.70 8.11
C PRO A 298 -25.47 -13.08 6.86
N TYR A 299 -26.79 -12.98 6.90
CA TYR A 299 -27.68 -13.30 5.79
C TYR A 299 -28.28 -12.00 5.21
N PRO A 300 -28.06 -11.70 3.91
CA PRO A 300 -28.55 -10.48 3.29
C PRO A 300 -30.08 -10.50 3.09
N GLU A 301 -30.68 -9.33 2.85
CA GLU A 301 -32.12 -9.19 2.57
C GLU A 301 -32.58 -10.04 1.39
N ILE A 302 -31.71 -10.25 0.41
CA ILE A 302 -31.84 -11.21 -0.69
C ILE A 302 -30.45 -11.74 -1.06
N LEU A 303 -30.34 -13.01 -1.46
CA LEU A 303 -29.10 -13.53 -2.02
C LEU A 303 -28.86 -12.96 -3.43
N PRO A 304 -27.61 -12.63 -3.81
CA PRO A 304 -27.31 -12.13 -5.15
C PRO A 304 -27.78 -13.05 -6.29
N GLU A 305 -27.74 -14.37 -6.07
CA GLU A 305 -28.20 -15.38 -7.01
C GLU A 305 -29.71 -15.28 -7.25
N ASP A 306 -30.50 -15.14 -6.18
CA ASP A 306 -31.95 -15.04 -6.25
C ASP A 306 -32.38 -13.74 -6.95
N ALA A 307 -31.70 -12.63 -6.66
CA ALA A 307 -31.93 -11.36 -7.33
C ALA A 307 -31.59 -11.43 -8.83
N LYS A 308 -30.43 -12.01 -9.18
CA LYS A 308 -29.98 -12.14 -10.57
C LYS A 308 -30.83 -13.13 -11.38
N ALA A 309 -31.47 -14.11 -10.73
CA ALA A 309 -32.37 -15.05 -11.41
C ALA A 309 -33.59 -14.35 -12.04
N VAL A 310 -34.12 -13.32 -11.38
CA VAL A 310 -35.28 -12.54 -11.87
C VAL A 310 -34.87 -11.24 -12.56
N ARG A 311 -33.72 -10.67 -12.20
CA ARG A 311 -33.15 -9.44 -12.76
C ARG A 311 -31.67 -9.61 -13.04
N PRO A 312 -31.31 -10.25 -14.18
CA PRO A 312 -29.90 -10.46 -14.55
C PRO A 312 -29.10 -9.16 -14.70
N ASP A 313 -29.80 -8.05 -14.93
CA ASP A 313 -29.25 -6.72 -15.05
C ASP A 313 -29.09 -5.97 -13.71
N ALA A 314 -29.42 -6.59 -12.57
CA ALA A 314 -29.24 -5.98 -11.25
C ALA A 314 -27.77 -5.74 -10.91
N ILE A 315 -27.49 -4.57 -10.32
CA ILE A 315 -26.20 -4.23 -9.71
C ILE A 315 -26.36 -4.46 -8.21
N ILE A 316 -25.53 -5.34 -7.63
CA ILE A 316 -25.74 -5.82 -6.26
C ILE A 316 -24.50 -5.55 -5.41
N ALA A 317 -24.73 -5.08 -4.18
CA ALA A 317 -23.74 -4.94 -3.13
C ALA A 317 -24.24 -5.61 -1.84
N THR A 318 -23.34 -6.25 -1.09
CA THR A 318 -23.68 -6.92 0.18
C THR A 318 -22.67 -6.59 1.27
N GLY A 319 -22.95 -6.95 2.52
CA GLY A 319 -21.97 -6.88 3.61
C GLY A 319 -20.92 -8.02 3.60
N ARG A 320 -21.13 -9.06 2.78
CA ARG A 320 -20.32 -10.28 2.82
C ARG A 320 -19.09 -10.22 1.93
N SER A 321 -18.00 -10.82 2.40
CA SER A 321 -16.70 -10.82 1.70
C SER A 321 -16.59 -11.82 0.56
N ASP A 322 -17.46 -12.81 0.51
CA ASP A 322 -17.51 -13.82 -0.56
C ASP A 322 -18.25 -13.34 -1.82
N TYR A 323 -18.93 -12.18 -1.73
CA TYR A 323 -19.58 -11.55 -2.87
C TYR A 323 -18.82 -10.32 -3.39
N PRO A 324 -18.99 -9.99 -4.68
CA PRO A 324 -18.56 -8.72 -5.24
C PRO A 324 -19.19 -7.51 -4.52
N ASN A 325 -18.56 -6.34 -4.64
CA ASN A 325 -19.05 -5.08 -4.06
C ASN A 325 -19.34 -5.15 -2.54
N GLN A 326 -18.40 -5.69 -1.76
CA GLN A 326 -18.55 -5.77 -0.31
C GLN A 326 -18.54 -4.37 0.33
N VAL A 327 -19.68 -3.97 0.90
CA VAL A 327 -19.80 -2.78 1.75
C VAL A 327 -19.17 -3.09 3.11
N ASN A 328 -17.96 -2.59 3.35
CA ASN A 328 -17.20 -2.85 4.55
C ASN A 328 -16.65 -1.55 5.14
N ASN A 329 -16.98 -1.27 6.41
CA ASN A 329 -16.59 -0.04 7.09
C ASN A 329 -15.06 0.15 7.18
N ALA A 330 -14.26 -0.92 7.07
CA ALA A 330 -12.79 -0.85 7.01
C ALA A 330 -12.26 0.01 5.84
N LEU A 331 -13.10 0.30 4.84
CA LEU A 331 -12.80 1.22 3.75
C LEU A 331 -12.86 2.70 4.15
N CYS A 332 -13.43 3.03 5.32
CA CYS A 332 -13.69 4.40 5.76
C CYS A 332 -12.92 4.77 7.03
N PHE A 333 -13.25 4.13 8.17
CA PHE A 333 -12.86 4.64 9.49
C PHE A 333 -11.34 4.85 9.67
N PRO A 334 -10.42 3.99 9.18
CA PRO A 334 -9.00 4.24 9.41
C PRO A 334 -8.54 5.54 8.76
N TYR A 335 -9.06 5.80 7.56
CA TYR A 335 -8.56 6.87 6.69
C TYR A 335 -9.22 8.22 6.98
N ILE A 336 -10.50 8.22 7.39
CA ILE A 336 -11.17 9.45 7.82
C ILE A 336 -10.54 9.99 9.10
N PHE A 337 -10.25 9.12 10.07
CA PHE A 337 -9.52 9.51 11.27
C PHE A 337 -8.09 9.95 10.97
N ARG A 338 -7.37 9.28 10.05
CA ARG A 338 -6.01 9.72 9.67
C ARG A 338 -6.01 11.17 9.19
N GLY A 339 -6.93 11.49 8.27
CA GLY A 339 -7.09 12.85 7.76
C GLY A 339 -7.47 13.84 8.85
N ALA A 340 -8.41 13.47 9.73
CA ALA A 340 -8.87 14.31 10.84
C ALA A 340 -7.76 14.60 11.87
N LEU A 341 -7.04 13.57 12.31
CA LEU A 341 -5.98 13.68 13.32
C LEU A 341 -4.79 14.51 12.82
N ASP A 342 -4.38 14.31 11.56
CA ASP A 342 -3.22 14.98 10.99
C ASP A 342 -3.39 16.50 10.87
N VAL A 343 -4.63 16.97 10.72
CA VAL A 343 -4.95 18.41 10.73
C VAL A 343 -5.48 18.92 12.07
N GLY A 344 -5.59 18.07 13.08
CA GLY A 344 -6.21 18.42 14.37
C GLY A 344 -7.63 18.92 14.19
N ALA A 345 -8.46 18.19 13.43
CA ALA A 345 -9.86 18.55 13.25
C ALA A 345 -10.61 18.48 14.58
N GLN A 346 -11.49 19.44 14.85
CA GLN A 346 -12.32 19.45 16.07
C GLN A 346 -13.49 18.47 16.01
N GLU A 347 -13.95 18.13 14.80
CA GLU A 347 -15.00 17.14 14.57
C GLU A 347 -14.81 16.41 13.23
N ILE A 348 -15.66 15.41 12.93
CA ILE A 348 -15.86 14.89 11.57
C ILE A 348 -17.19 15.43 11.04
N ASN A 349 -17.11 16.50 10.24
CA ASN A 349 -18.28 17.16 9.69
C ASN A 349 -18.74 16.58 8.33
N GLU A 350 -19.87 17.07 7.81
CA GLU A 350 -20.46 16.58 6.56
C GLU A 350 -19.55 16.78 5.34
N ALA A 351 -18.79 17.88 5.27
CA ALA A 351 -17.85 18.12 4.17
C ALA A 351 -16.78 17.02 4.10
N MET A 352 -16.25 16.59 5.25
CA MET A 352 -15.29 15.49 5.35
C MET A 352 -15.90 14.15 4.93
N LYS A 353 -17.13 13.85 5.35
CA LYS A 353 -17.82 12.61 4.97
C LYS A 353 -18.06 12.54 3.46
N LEU A 354 -18.54 13.63 2.85
CA LEU A 354 -18.72 13.75 1.40
C LEU A 354 -17.40 13.64 0.63
N ALA A 355 -16.32 14.23 1.14
CA ALA A 355 -14.99 14.08 0.55
C ALA A 355 -14.52 12.62 0.59
N CYS A 356 -14.78 11.91 1.69
CA CYS A 356 -14.48 10.48 1.83
C CYS A 356 -15.25 9.64 0.80
N VAL A 357 -16.57 9.86 0.68
CA VAL A 357 -17.43 9.20 -0.33
C VAL A 357 -16.85 9.36 -1.73
N ARG A 358 -16.56 10.61 -2.13
CA ARG A 358 -16.05 10.92 -3.48
C ARG A 358 -14.67 10.31 -3.70
N ALA A 359 -13.81 10.29 -2.69
CA ALA A 359 -12.48 9.69 -2.77
C ALA A 359 -12.53 8.17 -2.97
N ILE A 360 -13.41 7.47 -2.23
CA ILE A 360 -13.62 6.02 -2.37
C ILE A 360 -14.17 5.70 -3.76
N ALA A 361 -15.20 6.44 -4.19
CA ALA A 361 -15.81 6.27 -5.50
C ALA A 361 -14.77 6.48 -6.63
N ALA A 362 -13.96 7.54 -6.54
CA ALA A 362 -12.90 7.82 -7.50
C ALA A 362 -11.78 6.78 -7.49
N LEU A 363 -11.45 6.19 -6.33
CA LEU A 363 -10.42 5.16 -6.24
C LEU A 363 -10.82 3.87 -6.98
N ALA A 364 -12.08 3.43 -6.84
CA ALA A 364 -12.57 2.25 -7.56
C ALA A 364 -12.53 2.40 -9.09
N ARG A 365 -12.61 3.64 -9.59
CA ARG A 365 -12.50 3.98 -11.02
C ARG A 365 -11.05 3.96 -11.53
N LYS A 366 -10.04 3.84 -10.65
CA LYS A 366 -8.61 3.78 -11.00
C LYS A 366 -8.09 2.33 -11.01
N GLU A 367 -7.25 2.00 -11.99
CA GLU A 367 -6.61 0.68 -12.12
C GLU A 367 -5.93 0.19 -10.84
N ALA A 368 -6.33 -0.99 -10.38
CA ALA A 368 -5.71 -1.66 -9.24
C ALA A 368 -4.42 -2.39 -9.64
N SER A 369 -3.30 -1.68 -9.76
CA SER A 369 -2.03 -2.25 -10.26
C SER A 369 -1.41 -3.33 -9.36
N ASP A 370 -1.64 -3.31 -8.04
CA ASP A 370 -0.95 -4.17 -7.06
C ASP A 370 -1.88 -5.05 -6.18
N LEU A 371 -3.20 -5.12 -6.45
CA LEU A 371 -4.14 -5.91 -5.61
C LEU A 371 -4.01 -7.44 -5.78
N GLY A 372 -3.41 -7.91 -6.87
CA GLY A 372 -3.41 -9.34 -7.23
C GLY A 372 -2.71 -10.25 -6.21
N SER A 373 -1.66 -9.77 -5.53
CA SER A 373 -0.90 -10.59 -4.58
C SER A 373 -1.63 -10.83 -3.24
N ALA A 374 -2.50 -9.91 -2.83
CA ALA A 374 -3.24 -10.04 -1.57
C ALA A 374 -4.50 -10.93 -1.69
N TYR A 375 -5.05 -11.05 -2.89
CA TYR A 375 -6.35 -11.69 -3.11
C TYR A 375 -6.32 -12.88 -4.09
N GLY A 376 -5.15 -13.27 -4.61
CA GLY A 376 -4.96 -14.50 -5.38
C GLY A 376 -5.77 -14.61 -6.68
N GLY A 377 -6.23 -13.49 -7.26
CA GLY A 377 -7.16 -13.46 -8.40
C GLY A 377 -6.85 -12.38 -9.45
N GLU A 378 -7.69 -12.30 -10.49
CA GLU A 378 -7.58 -11.28 -11.55
C GLU A 378 -7.74 -9.86 -10.98
N VAL A 379 -7.05 -8.89 -11.60
CA VAL A 379 -7.14 -7.48 -11.23
C VAL A 379 -8.58 -6.99 -11.40
N PRO A 380 -9.25 -6.51 -10.35
CA PRO A 380 -10.63 -6.05 -10.46
C PRO A 380 -10.70 -4.82 -11.38
N LYS A 381 -11.67 -4.83 -12.30
CA LYS A 381 -11.95 -3.73 -13.23
C LYS A 381 -13.25 -3.05 -12.83
N PHE A 382 -13.25 -1.72 -12.84
CA PHE A 382 -14.45 -0.93 -12.57
C PHE A 382 -15.64 -1.39 -13.43
N GLY A 383 -16.78 -1.62 -12.78
CA GLY A 383 -17.99 -2.11 -13.43
C GLY A 383 -19.00 -2.70 -12.44
N ARG A 384 -19.97 -3.47 -12.96
CA ARG A 384 -21.09 -4.03 -12.17
C ARG A 384 -20.65 -4.86 -10.96
N GLU A 385 -19.52 -5.56 -11.06
CA GLU A 385 -18.97 -6.42 -10.01
C GLU A 385 -17.79 -5.77 -9.26
N TYR A 386 -17.48 -4.48 -9.52
CA TYR A 386 -16.46 -3.74 -8.79
C TYR A 386 -16.77 -2.23 -8.76
N LEU A 387 -17.54 -1.83 -7.75
CA LEU A 387 -18.00 -0.47 -7.51
C LEU A 387 -17.21 0.22 -6.40
N ILE A 388 -16.62 -0.54 -5.49
CA ILE A 388 -15.89 -0.05 -4.33
C ILE A 388 -14.56 -0.80 -4.20
N PRO A 389 -13.49 -0.12 -3.76
CA PRO A 389 -12.19 -0.75 -3.61
C PRO A 389 -12.22 -1.82 -2.51
N ARG A 390 -11.20 -2.69 -2.49
CA ARG A 390 -11.09 -3.72 -1.45
C ARG A 390 -10.34 -3.19 -0.22
N PRO A 391 -10.61 -3.67 1.00
CA PRO A 391 -10.01 -3.12 2.24
C PRO A 391 -8.47 -3.07 2.27
N PHE A 392 -7.79 -3.99 1.60
CA PHE A 392 -6.33 -4.05 1.54
C PHE A 392 -5.72 -3.27 0.36
N ASP A 393 -6.48 -2.39 -0.29
CA ASP A 393 -5.92 -1.50 -1.32
C ASP A 393 -5.05 -0.42 -0.65
N PRO A 394 -3.71 -0.46 -0.81
CA PRO A 394 -2.83 0.49 -0.14
C PRO A 394 -3.11 1.94 -0.54
N ARG A 395 -3.69 2.16 -1.73
CA ARG A 395 -3.98 3.50 -2.24
C ARG A 395 -5.03 4.23 -1.40
N LEU A 396 -5.85 3.51 -0.62
CA LEU A 396 -6.85 4.08 0.27
C LEU A 396 -6.26 5.15 1.19
N LEU A 397 -5.13 4.86 1.85
CA LEU A 397 -4.48 5.80 2.76
C LEU A 397 -4.05 7.09 2.04
N THR A 398 -3.39 6.96 0.89
CA THR A 398 -2.87 8.10 0.12
C THR A 398 -3.95 8.88 -0.65
N MET A 399 -5.16 8.35 -0.79
CA MET A 399 -6.26 9.02 -1.48
C MET A 399 -7.30 9.60 -0.53
N LEU A 400 -7.73 8.85 0.49
CA LEU A 400 -8.82 9.28 1.37
C LEU A 400 -8.33 10.31 2.40
N ALA A 401 -7.26 10.01 3.12
CA ALA A 401 -6.80 10.88 4.21
C ALA A 401 -6.45 12.31 3.74
N PRO A 402 -5.82 12.52 2.56
CA PRO A 402 -5.62 13.87 2.01
C PRO A 402 -6.91 14.60 1.63
N CYS A 403 -7.90 13.90 1.06
CA CYS A 403 -9.19 14.52 0.72
C CYS A 403 -9.96 14.93 1.98
N VAL A 404 -9.93 14.09 3.02
CA VAL A 404 -10.55 14.38 4.31
C VAL A 404 -9.85 15.53 5.02
N ALA A 405 -8.51 15.53 5.06
CA ALA A 405 -7.71 16.62 5.60
C ALA A 405 -8.01 17.94 4.89
N GLN A 406 -8.08 17.93 3.55
CA GLN A 406 -8.44 19.11 2.77
C GLN A 406 -9.84 19.62 3.12
N ALA A 407 -10.84 18.74 3.20
CA ALA A 407 -12.20 19.13 3.55
C ALA A 407 -12.30 19.72 4.97
N ALA A 408 -11.54 19.19 5.94
CA ALA A 408 -11.46 19.75 7.29
C ALA A 408 -10.85 21.16 7.29
N MET A 409 -9.81 21.39 6.49
CA MET A 409 -9.22 22.73 6.33
C MET A 409 -10.17 23.70 5.63
N ASP A 410 -10.82 23.27 4.54
CA ASP A 410 -11.74 24.10 3.76
C ASP A 410 -12.99 24.50 4.55
N SER A 411 -13.44 23.63 5.46
CA SER A 411 -14.56 23.91 6.38
C SER A 411 -14.16 24.69 7.64
N GLY A 412 -12.87 24.98 7.84
CA GLY A 412 -12.38 25.83 8.92
C GLY A 412 -12.28 25.15 10.30
N ILE A 413 -12.41 23.83 10.38
CA ILE A 413 -12.37 23.08 11.66
C ILE A 413 -10.99 22.49 11.98
N ALA A 414 -9.99 22.71 11.12
CA ALA A 414 -8.63 22.22 11.28
C ALA A 414 -7.79 23.17 12.16
N GLU A 415 -7.28 22.69 13.30
CA GLU A 415 -6.40 23.47 14.17
C GLU A 415 -4.93 23.48 13.71
N ARG A 416 -4.53 22.49 12.90
CA ARG A 416 -3.17 22.31 12.38
C ARG A 416 -3.21 22.11 10.86
N PRO A 417 -3.52 23.16 10.07
CA PRO A 417 -3.62 23.02 8.62
C PRO A 417 -2.29 22.59 7.99
N ILE A 418 -2.37 21.75 6.96
CA ILE A 418 -1.22 21.25 6.20
C ILE A 418 -0.91 22.24 5.07
N ALA A 419 0.27 22.85 5.10
CA ALA A 419 0.69 23.84 4.11
C ALA A 419 0.94 23.25 2.71
N ASP A 420 1.44 22.02 2.63
CA ASP A 420 1.73 21.32 1.37
C ASP A 420 1.08 19.93 1.34
N ILE A 421 -0.07 19.84 0.69
CA ILE A 421 -0.81 18.59 0.49
C ILE A 421 -0.04 17.58 -0.37
N GLY A 422 0.83 18.03 -1.28
CA GLY A 422 1.69 17.16 -2.07
C GLY A 422 2.69 16.44 -1.17
N ALA A 423 3.42 17.19 -0.34
CA ALA A 423 4.35 16.63 0.65
C ALA A 423 3.66 15.71 1.66
N TYR A 424 2.42 16.03 2.06
CA TYR A 424 1.63 15.17 2.93
C TYR A 424 1.24 13.83 2.27
N LYS A 425 0.79 13.86 1.00
CA LYS A 425 0.54 12.64 0.21
C LYS A 425 1.79 11.77 0.11
N GLU A 426 2.94 12.40 -0.13
CA GLU A 426 4.23 11.68 -0.13
C GLU A 426 4.49 11.04 1.23
N LYS A 427 4.39 11.78 2.34
CA LYS A 427 4.57 11.26 3.71
C LYS A 427 3.68 10.04 3.99
N LEU A 428 2.41 10.08 3.60
CA LEU A 428 1.51 8.93 3.73
C LEU A 428 1.93 7.75 2.84
N GLY A 429 2.42 8.02 1.62
CA GLY A 429 2.98 6.98 0.75
C GLY A 429 4.23 6.30 1.35
N GLN A 430 4.99 7.02 2.18
CA GLN A 430 6.15 6.48 2.89
C GLN A 430 5.75 5.53 4.02
N PHE A 431 4.58 5.74 4.64
CA PHE A 431 3.99 4.84 5.64
C PHE A 431 3.69 3.46 5.02
N ILE A 432 3.25 3.44 3.77
CA ILE A 432 2.99 2.21 3.01
C ILE A 432 4.30 1.59 2.49
N HIS A 433 5.30 2.42 2.15
CA HIS A 433 6.52 1.98 1.49
C HIS A 433 7.75 2.75 2.00
N ARG A 434 8.42 2.26 3.06
CA ARG A 434 9.72 2.81 3.54
C ARG A 434 10.78 2.88 2.42
N THR A 435 10.68 2.00 1.42
CA THR A 435 11.46 2.02 0.18
C THR A 435 11.34 3.35 -0.58
N SER A 436 10.18 4.00 -0.56
CA SER A 436 9.92 5.26 -1.27
C SER A 436 10.68 6.45 -0.68
N LEU A 437 10.95 6.46 0.63
CA LEU A 437 11.80 7.49 1.27
C LEU A 437 13.23 7.46 0.73
N MET A 438 13.81 6.26 0.66
CA MET A 438 15.19 6.09 0.17
C MET A 438 15.30 6.35 -1.33
N MET A 439 14.25 6.03 -2.09
CA MET A 439 14.23 6.25 -3.54
C MET A 439 13.90 7.70 -3.94
N LYS A 440 13.43 8.54 -3.03
CA LYS A 440 12.99 9.92 -3.34
C LYS A 440 14.07 10.74 -4.08
N PRO A 441 15.34 10.82 -3.62
CA PRO A 441 16.37 11.56 -4.34
C PRO A 441 16.61 11.02 -5.75
N VAL A 442 16.55 9.70 -5.93
CA VAL A 442 16.72 9.04 -7.22
C VAL A 442 15.55 9.36 -8.15
N TYR A 443 14.31 9.37 -7.64
CA TYR A 443 13.12 9.67 -8.43
C TYR A 443 13.09 11.13 -8.88
N GLU A 444 13.39 12.07 -7.98
CA GLU A 444 13.48 13.49 -8.32
C GLU A 444 14.54 13.72 -9.40
N ARG A 445 15.70 13.07 -9.27
CA ARG A 445 16.76 13.14 -10.27
C ARG A 445 16.33 12.52 -11.60
N ALA A 446 15.71 11.34 -11.59
CA ALA A 446 15.19 10.70 -12.80
C ALA A 446 14.19 11.59 -13.57
N ARG A 447 13.28 12.27 -12.86
CA ARG A 447 12.30 13.20 -13.46
C ARG A 447 12.93 14.43 -14.09
N SER A 448 14.08 14.88 -13.59
CA SER A 448 14.72 16.12 -14.05
C SER A 448 15.22 16.06 -15.50
N ASP A 449 15.54 14.87 -16.00
CA ASP A 449 16.00 14.63 -17.37
C ASP A 449 15.56 13.21 -17.81
N LYS A 450 14.40 13.11 -18.46
CA LYS A 450 13.79 11.83 -18.79
C LYS A 450 14.62 11.07 -19.83
N LYS A 451 15.25 9.98 -19.40
CA LYS A 451 16.03 9.07 -20.27
C LYS A 451 15.15 8.02 -20.94
N ARG A 452 15.56 7.58 -22.13
CA ARG A 452 14.96 6.51 -22.92
C ARG A 452 15.44 5.16 -22.40
N VAL A 453 14.54 4.37 -21.79
CA VAL A 453 14.90 3.09 -21.15
C VAL A 453 14.29 1.92 -21.92
N ALA A 454 15.14 1.03 -22.43
CA ALA A 454 14.73 -0.18 -23.12
C ALA A 454 14.40 -1.32 -22.14
N TYR A 455 13.23 -1.92 -22.30
CA TYR A 455 12.76 -3.07 -21.53
C TYR A 455 12.83 -4.31 -22.43
N ALA A 456 13.81 -5.18 -22.16
CA ALA A 456 14.02 -6.38 -22.95
C ALA A 456 12.82 -7.33 -22.91
N GLU A 457 12.22 -7.53 -21.74
CA GLU A 457 11.04 -8.38 -21.57
C GLU A 457 9.73 -7.56 -21.63
N GLY A 458 9.55 -6.76 -22.68
CA GLY A 458 8.43 -5.83 -22.82
C GLY A 458 7.05 -6.47 -22.93
N GLU A 459 6.97 -7.79 -23.14
CA GLU A 459 5.70 -8.52 -23.14
C GLU A 459 5.21 -8.86 -21.72
N GLU A 460 6.09 -8.90 -20.70
CA GLU A 460 5.75 -9.45 -19.39
C GLU A 460 4.79 -8.57 -18.58
N PHE A 461 3.79 -9.19 -17.94
CA PHE A 461 2.77 -8.45 -17.16
C PHE A 461 3.40 -7.53 -16.11
N VAL A 462 4.40 -8.03 -15.37
CA VAL A 462 5.12 -7.28 -14.34
C VAL A 462 5.83 -6.05 -14.93
N VAL A 463 6.37 -6.16 -16.14
CA VAL A 463 7.04 -5.05 -16.83
C VAL A 463 6.01 -4.04 -17.31
N LEU A 464 4.92 -4.48 -17.93
CA LEU A 464 3.85 -3.58 -18.41
C LEU A 464 3.21 -2.78 -17.26
N GLN A 465 2.95 -3.42 -16.12
CA GLN A 465 2.43 -2.75 -14.91
C GLN A 465 3.42 -1.71 -14.38
N ALA A 466 4.70 -2.05 -14.31
CA ALA A 466 5.74 -1.12 -13.88
C ALA A 466 5.87 0.08 -14.82
N VAL A 467 5.80 -0.17 -16.13
CA VAL A 467 5.95 0.85 -17.17
C VAL A 467 4.81 1.87 -17.13
N GLN A 468 3.57 1.46 -16.87
CA GLN A 468 2.46 2.40 -16.63
C GLN A 468 2.81 3.39 -15.50
N THR A 469 3.38 2.90 -14.40
CA THR A 469 3.77 3.78 -13.27
C THR A 469 4.98 4.65 -13.61
N VAL A 470 5.96 4.12 -14.35
CA VAL A 470 7.12 4.89 -14.85
C VAL A 470 6.67 6.07 -15.71
N ILE A 471 5.65 5.88 -16.54
CA ILE A 471 5.02 6.92 -17.36
C ILE A 471 4.28 7.93 -16.47
N ASP A 472 3.39 7.45 -15.60
CA ASP A 472 2.57 8.31 -14.73
C ASP A 472 3.44 9.18 -13.79
N GLU A 473 4.53 8.63 -13.26
CA GLU A 473 5.48 9.34 -12.39
C GLU A 473 6.55 10.12 -13.18
N GLY A 474 6.61 9.99 -14.50
CA GLY A 474 7.56 10.68 -15.38
C GLY A 474 9.03 10.30 -15.14
N LEU A 475 9.31 9.05 -14.75
CA LEU A 475 10.66 8.59 -14.37
C LEU A 475 11.58 8.31 -15.56
N ALA A 476 11.00 7.88 -16.69
CA ALA A 476 11.73 7.57 -17.93
C ALA A 476 10.77 7.57 -19.13
N PHE A 477 11.31 7.60 -20.35
CA PHE A 477 10.58 7.31 -21.57
C PHE A 477 10.79 5.83 -21.96
N PRO A 478 9.77 4.96 -21.87
CA PRO A 478 9.94 3.52 -22.07
C PRO A 478 10.06 3.12 -23.54
N ILE A 479 10.90 2.13 -23.82
CA ILE A 479 10.93 1.39 -25.09
C ILE A 479 10.67 -0.10 -24.80
N LEU A 480 9.52 -0.61 -25.22
CA LEU A 480 9.13 -2.01 -25.02
C LEU A 480 9.59 -2.87 -26.19
N ILE A 481 10.39 -3.91 -25.91
CA ILE A 481 10.84 -4.88 -26.90
C ILE A 481 9.96 -6.12 -26.82
N GLY A 482 9.33 -6.49 -27.94
CA GLY A 482 8.47 -7.66 -28.01
C GLY A 482 7.58 -7.64 -29.24
N ARG A 483 6.57 -8.51 -29.23
CA ARG A 483 5.58 -8.61 -30.30
C ARG A 483 4.45 -7.59 -30.09
N PRO A 484 4.15 -6.74 -31.08
CA PRO A 484 3.13 -5.70 -30.95
C PRO A 484 1.76 -6.23 -30.50
N GLU A 485 1.30 -7.31 -31.11
CA GLU A 485 0.00 -7.91 -30.84
C GLU A 485 -0.10 -8.46 -29.41
N VAL A 486 1.00 -8.99 -28.86
CA VAL A 486 1.04 -9.52 -27.50
C VAL A 486 1.05 -8.38 -26.48
N ILE A 487 1.89 -7.36 -26.70
CA ILE A 487 1.98 -6.19 -25.83
C ILE A 487 0.63 -5.48 -25.76
N LEU A 488 0.04 -5.14 -26.91
CA LEU A 488 -1.23 -4.39 -26.97
C LEU A 488 -2.39 -5.19 -26.37
N ASN A 489 -2.47 -6.50 -26.61
CA ASN A 489 -3.49 -7.35 -25.98
C ASN A 489 -3.31 -7.40 -24.46
N ARG A 490 -2.07 -7.55 -23.96
CA ARG A 490 -1.81 -7.57 -22.51
C ARG A 490 -2.09 -6.22 -21.85
N ILE A 491 -1.79 -5.10 -22.52
CA ILE A 491 -2.18 -3.74 -22.09
C ILE A 491 -3.71 -3.65 -21.93
N ALA A 492 -4.47 -4.05 -22.94
CA ALA A 492 -5.93 -4.05 -22.89
C ALA A 492 -6.48 -5.01 -21.81
N LYS A 493 -5.88 -6.19 -21.67
CA LYS A 493 -6.24 -7.18 -20.64
C LYS A 493 -6.04 -6.63 -19.24
N LEU A 494 -4.91 -5.98 -18.98
CA LEU A 494 -4.61 -5.33 -17.70
C LEU A 494 -5.38 -4.01 -17.50
N GLY A 495 -5.96 -3.45 -18.55
CA GLY A 495 -6.66 -2.17 -18.50
C GLY A 495 -5.74 -0.96 -18.34
N LEU A 496 -4.49 -1.05 -18.82
CA LEU A 496 -3.50 0.02 -18.69
C LEU A 496 -3.79 1.18 -19.67
N ARG A 497 -3.51 2.42 -19.27
CA ARG A 497 -3.81 3.66 -20.04
C ARG A 497 -2.75 4.02 -21.08
N MET A 498 -1.54 3.46 -20.96
CA MET A 498 -0.42 3.80 -21.82
C MET A 498 -0.68 3.46 -23.29
N ARG A 499 -0.31 4.38 -24.19
CA ARG A 499 -0.51 4.27 -25.63
C ARG A 499 0.82 4.20 -26.37
N ALA A 500 0.94 3.23 -27.27
CA ALA A 500 2.11 3.09 -28.12
C ALA A 500 2.27 4.33 -29.03
N GLY A 501 3.51 4.80 -29.20
CA GLY A 501 3.85 5.98 -30.00
C GLY A 501 3.59 7.33 -29.33
N VAL A 502 2.95 7.34 -28.16
CA VAL A 502 2.73 8.56 -27.35
C VAL A 502 3.45 8.42 -26.01
N ASP A 503 3.11 7.37 -25.26
CA ASP A 503 3.58 7.18 -23.89
C ASP A 503 4.80 6.23 -23.83
N PHE A 504 4.99 5.38 -24.85
CA PHE A 504 6.15 4.51 -25.01
C PHE A 504 6.42 4.18 -26.48
N GLU A 505 7.64 3.77 -26.81
CA GLU A 505 8.03 3.23 -28.12
C GLU A 505 8.01 1.70 -28.13
N LEU A 506 7.75 1.12 -29.31
CA LEU A 506 7.68 -0.33 -29.47
C LEU A 506 8.72 -0.81 -30.49
N THR A 507 9.57 -1.74 -30.07
CA THR A 507 10.52 -2.44 -30.95
C THR A 507 9.98 -3.84 -31.27
N ASN A 508 9.51 -4.02 -32.51
CA ASN A 508 8.93 -5.27 -32.99
C ASN A 508 9.99 -6.32 -33.29
N ILE A 509 10.07 -7.38 -32.48
CA ILE A 509 11.08 -8.43 -32.66
C ILE A 509 10.89 -9.29 -33.92
N ASN A 510 9.68 -9.31 -34.49
CA ASN A 510 9.38 -10.09 -35.69
C ASN A 510 9.75 -9.34 -36.98
N ASP A 511 9.73 -8.01 -36.94
CA ASP A 511 9.89 -7.13 -38.10
C ASP A 511 10.49 -5.79 -37.65
N ASP A 512 11.78 -5.81 -37.28
CA ASP A 512 12.55 -4.60 -36.96
C ASP A 512 13.34 -4.16 -38.21
N PRO A 513 13.11 -2.95 -38.75
CA PRO A 513 13.87 -2.45 -39.91
C PRO A 513 15.37 -2.36 -39.65
N ARG A 514 15.80 -2.29 -38.39
CA ARG A 514 17.22 -2.24 -37.97
C ARG A 514 17.86 -3.63 -37.87
N PHE A 515 17.11 -4.71 -38.12
CA PHE A 515 17.59 -6.09 -37.91
C PHE A 515 18.92 -6.37 -38.64
N GLU A 516 19.05 -5.94 -39.90
CA GLU A 516 20.29 -6.12 -40.68
C GLU A 516 21.49 -5.43 -40.03
N ASP A 517 21.32 -4.19 -39.55
CA ASP A 517 22.38 -3.44 -38.90
C ASP A 517 22.78 -4.08 -37.56
N TYR A 518 21.79 -4.54 -36.78
CA TYR A 518 22.01 -5.14 -35.48
C TYR A 518 22.80 -6.44 -35.53
N TRP A 519 22.44 -7.37 -36.42
CA TRP A 519 23.18 -8.64 -36.48
C TRP A 519 24.59 -8.45 -37.05
N ARG A 520 24.78 -7.51 -37.99
CA ARG A 520 26.11 -7.18 -38.54
C ARG A 520 27.02 -6.57 -37.47
N GLN A 521 26.50 -5.61 -36.71
CA GLN A 521 27.24 -5.01 -35.59
C GLN A 521 27.57 -6.06 -34.53
N TYR A 522 26.59 -6.88 -34.14
CA TYR A 522 26.83 -7.94 -33.17
C TYR A 522 27.89 -8.94 -33.64
N HIS A 523 27.84 -9.35 -34.90
CA HIS A 523 28.87 -10.20 -35.49
C HIS A 523 30.24 -9.51 -35.47
N ALA A 524 30.35 -8.24 -35.85
CA ALA A 524 31.61 -7.50 -35.79
C ALA A 524 32.21 -7.44 -34.38
N LEU A 525 31.37 -7.32 -33.34
CA LEU A 525 31.79 -7.35 -31.94
C LEU A 525 32.24 -8.75 -31.47
N THR A 526 31.78 -9.82 -32.13
CA THR A 526 31.90 -11.20 -31.64
C THR A 526 32.55 -12.20 -32.61
N GLU A 527 32.99 -11.77 -33.79
CA GLU A 527 33.59 -12.64 -34.82
C GLU A 527 34.84 -13.36 -34.30
N ARG A 528 35.66 -12.67 -33.50
CA ARG A 528 36.85 -13.25 -32.84
C ARG A 528 36.52 -14.07 -31.59
N ARG A 529 35.26 -14.11 -31.19
CA ARG A 529 34.72 -14.96 -30.11
C ARG A 529 33.97 -16.18 -30.67
N GLY A 530 34.08 -16.43 -31.99
CA GLY A 530 33.56 -17.64 -32.65
C GLY A 530 32.09 -17.58 -33.06
N VAL A 531 31.46 -16.40 -33.04
CA VAL A 531 30.08 -16.24 -33.50
C VAL A 531 30.05 -16.12 -35.02
N THR A 532 29.33 -17.01 -35.69
CA THR A 532 29.13 -16.96 -37.15
C THR A 532 28.01 -15.98 -37.53
N PRO A 533 27.94 -15.49 -38.78
CA PRO A 533 26.84 -14.63 -39.24
C PRO A 533 25.45 -15.24 -39.01
N ASP A 534 25.27 -16.54 -39.25
CA ASP A 534 23.98 -17.21 -39.01
C ASP A 534 23.64 -17.32 -37.53
N ALA A 535 24.64 -17.55 -36.67
CA ALA A 535 24.45 -17.52 -35.23
C ALA A 535 24.07 -16.11 -34.75
N ALA A 536 24.72 -15.06 -35.28
CA ALA A 536 24.40 -13.66 -34.97
C ALA A 536 22.95 -13.32 -35.35
N LYS A 537 22.52 -13.67 -36.57
CA LYS A 537 21.13 -13.49 -37.02
C LYS A 537 20.13 -14.18 -36.09
N ASN A 538 20.38 -15.43 -35.73
CA ASN A 538 19.49 -16.21 -34.86
C ASN A 538 19.44 -15.64 -33.43
N LEU A 539 20.56 -15.17 -32.90
CA LEU A 539 20.63 -14.56 -31.58
C LEU A 539 19.88 -13.23 -31.54
N VAL A 540 20.16 -12.32 -32.49
CA VAL A 540 19.48 -11.01 -32.54
C VAL A 540 17.98 -11.18 -32.74
N ARG A 541 17.53 -12.14 -33.55
CA ARG A 541 16.09 -12.40 -33.78
C ARG A 541 15.35 -12.90 -32.54
N SER A 542 16.02 -13.63 -31.65
CA SER A 542 15.35 -14.38 -30.57
C SER A 542 15.67 -13.92 -29.15
N ARG A 543 16.60 -12.97 -28.99
CA ARG A 543 17.12 -12.54 -27.68
C ARG A 543 16.85 -11.04 -27.46
N PRO A 544 15.71 -10.67 -26.85
CA PRO A 544 15.37 -9.27 -26.59
C PRO A 544 16.41 -8.50 -25.78
N THR A 545 17.11 -9.17 -24.86
CA THR A 545 18.23 -8.56 -24.11
C THR A 545 19.37 -8.10 -25.02
N LEU A 546 19.66 -8.87 -26.07
CA LEU A 546 20.71 -8.52 -27.01
C LEU A 546 20.29 -7.34 -27.90
N ILE A 547 19.02 -7.32 -28.32
CA ILE A 547 18.42 -6.18 -29.01
C ILE A 547 18.53 -4.92 -28.15
N ALA A 548 18.12 -4.99 -26.88
CA ALA A 548 18.22 -3.88 -25.94
C ALA A 548 19.67 -3.38 -25.77
N ALA A 549 20.63 -4.29 -25.68
CA ALA A 549 22.05 -3.94 -25.54
C ALA A 549 22.58 -3.21 -26.78
N LEU A 550 22.23 -3.69 -27.98
CA LEU A 550 22.60 -3.02 -29.24
C LEU A 550 21.93 -1.65 -29.38
N MET A 551 20.68 -1.50 -28.92
CA MET A 551 19.99 -0.20 -28.90
C MET A 551 20.74 0.83 -28.05
N VAL A 552 21.24 0.42 -26.88
CA VAL A 552 22.02 1.30 -26.00
C VAL A 552 23.38 1.62 -26.62
N GLU A 553 24.09 0.63 -27.14
CA GLU A 553 25.39 0.82 -27.80
C GLU A 553 25.32 1.77 -29.01
N ARG A 554 24.18 1.78 -29.70
CA ARG A 554 23.93 2.64 -30.86
C ARG A 554 23.35 4.02 -30.50
N GLY A 555 23.09 4.29 -29.23
CA GLY A 555 22.49 5.55 -28.76
C GLY A 555 20.99 5.69 -29.07
N GLU A 556 20.31 4.60 -29.41
CA GLU A 556 18.87 4.58 -29.70
C GLU A 556 18.02 4.47 -28.41
N ALA A 557 18.64 3.93 -27.35
CA ALA A 557 18.20 3.97 -25.97
C ALA A 557 19.34 4.49 -25.08
N ASP A 558 19.01 5.16 -23.97
CA ASP A 558 20.01 5.66 -23.02
C ASP A 558 20.40 4.60 -21.97
N ALA A 559 19.53 3.63 -21.73
CA ALA A 559 19.68 2.61 -20.71
C ALA A 559 18.83 1.38 -20.99
N LEU A 560 19.10 0.26 -20.30
CA LEU A 560 18.25 -0.93 -20.39
C LEU A 560 17.98 -1.65 -19.07
N ILE A 561 16.82 -2.30 -19.02
CA ILE A 561 16.41 -3.25 -17.99
C ILE A 561 16.12 -4.61 -18.63
N THR A 562 16.64 -5.69 -18.02
CA THR A 562 16.38 -7.07 -18.45
C THR A 562 16.32 -8.04 -17.26
N GLY A 563 16.00 -9.32 -17.47
CA GLY A 563 16.23 -10.40 -16.50
C GLY A 563 14.98 -10.90 -15.79
N ILE A 564 13.79 -10.36 -16.11
CA ILE A 564 12.51 -10.89 -15.62
C ILE A 564 12.29 -12.33 -16.11
N VAL A 565 12.76 -12.65 -17.32
CA VAL A 565 12.68 -13.99 -17.90
C VAL A 565 14.09 -14.57 -18.10
N GLY A 566 14.30 -15.78 -17.57
CA GLY A 566 15.53 -16.55 -17.77
C GLY A 566 16.56 -16.43 -16.64
N ARG A 567 17.78 -16.90 -16.90
CA ARG A 567 18.86 -16.97 -15.89
C ARG A 567 19.73 -15.72 -15.93
N TYR A 568 20.02 -15.15 -14.75
CA TYR A 568 20.82 -13.93 -14.57
C TYR A 568 22.14 -13.95 -15.34
N HIS A 569 23.00 -14.96 -15.13
CA HIS A 569 24.31 -15.04 -15.79
C HIS A 569 24.23 -15.15 -17.31
N LYS A 570 23.14 -15.72 -17.85
CA LYS A 570 22.95 -15.77 -19.30
C LYS A 570 22.68 -14.38 -19.87
N LYS A 571 21.91 -13.56 -19.16
CA LYS A 571 21.67 -12.15 -19.50
C LYS A 571 22.96 -11.35 -19.41
N LEU A 572 23.73 -11.54 -18.34
CA LEU A 572 25.04 -10.91 -18.18
C LEU A 572 25.99 -11.25 -19.33
N GLY A 573 26.00 -12.50 -19.79
CA GLY A 573 26.77 -12.91 -20.96
C GLY A 573 26.40 -12.15 -22.23
N TYR A 574 25.10 -11.84 -22.45
CA TYR A 574 24.66 -11.01 -23.58
C TYR A 574 25.08 -9.55 -23.44
N LEU A 575 25.05 -8.98 -22.23
CA LEU A 575 25.51 -7.62 -22.02
C LEU A 575 27.04 -7.52 -22.25
N ARG A 576 27.81 -8.47 -21.72
CA ARG A 576 29.28 -8.56 -21.89
C ARG A 576 29.72 -8.88 -23.32
N SER A 577 28.82 -9.36 -24.18
CA SER A 577 29.14 -9.56 -25.60
C SER A 577 29.01 -8.27 -26.42
N VAL A 578 28.38 -7.24 -25.87
CA VAL A 578 28.19 -5.93 -26.53
C VAL A 578 28.98 -4.83 -25.84
N PHE A 579 28.93 -4.77 -24.51
CA PHE A 579 29.50 -3.72 -23.69
C PHE A 579 30.88 -4.07 -23.13
N ASP A 580 31.73 -3.04 -23.01
CA ASP A 580 33.04 -3.17 -22.40
C ASP A 580 32.97 -2.96 -20.88
N PHE A 581 34.14 -3.02 -20.22
CA PHE A 581 34.23 -2.66 -18.82
C PHE A 581 34.42 -1.15 -18.67
N GLU A 582 33.90 -0.61 -17.58
CA GLU A 582 34.22 0.74 -17.14
C GLU A 582 35.73 0.91 -16.97
N SER A 583 36.26 2.11 -17.27
CA SER A 583 37.70 2.37 -17.20
C SER A 583 38.26 2.08 -15.82
N GLY A 584 39.33 1.27 -15.76
CA GLY A 584 39.98 0.89 -14.49
C GLY A 584 39.30 -0.25 -13.73
N VAL A 585 38.35 -0.95 -14.36
CA VAL A 585 37.65 -2.11 -13.79
C VAL A 585 37.86 -3.35 -14.65
N THR A 586 38.02 -4.50 -14.01
CA THR A 586 38.37 -5.78 -14.65
C THR A 586 37.22 -6.79 -14.66
N GLY A 587 36.12 -6.50 -13.97
CA GLY A 587 34.99 -7.40 -13.78
C GLY A 587 33.68 -6.68 -13.49
N THR A 588 32.58 -7.41 -13.63
CA THR A 588 31.26 -6.95 -13.18
C THR A 588 30.97 -7.43 -11.77
N ALA A 589 30.15 -6.71 -11.02
CA ALA A 589 29.66 -7.09 -9.69
C ALA A 589 28.20 -6.68 -9.55
N ALA A 590 27.48 -7.24 -8.58
CA ALA A 590 26.12 -6.81 -8.26
C ALA A 590 25.95 -6.42 -6.80
N MET A 591 25.31 -5.28 -6.57
CA MET A 591 24.92 -4.82 -5.24
C MET A 591 23.42 -4.99 -5.04
N THR A 592 23.02 -5.50 -3.88
CA THR A 592 21.61 -5.53 -3.47
C THR A 592 21.44 -4.78 -2.17
N GLY A 593 20.46 -3.88 -2.09
CA GLY A 593 20.04 -3.22 -0.85
C GLY A 593 18.83 -3.94 -0.23
N VAL A 594 18.77 -4.03 1.09
CA VAL A 594 17.59 -4.46 1.87
C VAL A 594 17.21 -3.32 2.80
N ILE A 595 15.97 -2.85 2.67
CA ILE A 595 15.39 -1.80 3.52
C ILE A 595 14.40 -2.43 4.48
N ASN A 596 14.55 -2.16 5.77
CA ASN A 596 13.64 -2.60 6.81
C ASN A 596 13.42 -1.50 7.86
N ASP A 597 12.83 -1.89 8.98
CA ASP A 597 12.50 -0.98 10.05
C ASP A 597 13.73 -0.36 10.76
N LYS A 598 14.88 -1.04 10.66
CA LYS A 598 16.15 -0.65 11.29
C LYS A 598 17.04 0.20 10.40
N GLY A 599 16.80 0.25 9.09
CA GLY A 599 17.60 1.03 8.15
C GLY A 599 17.71 0.42 6.75
N ALA A 600 18.68 0.92 5.98
CA ALA A 600 19.02 0.43 4.65
C ALA A 600 20.42 -0.20 4.66
N TRP A 601 20.50 -1.45 4.20
CA TRP A 601 21.69 -2.29 4.28
C TRP A 601 22.05 -2.81 2.90
N PHE A 602 23.29 -2.65 2.46
CA PHE A 602 23.75 -3.01 1.13
C PHE A 602 24.75 -4.15 1.18
N PHE A 603 24.65 -5.07 0.22
CA PHE A 603 25.40 -6.33 0.18
C PHE A 603 26.10 -6.46 -1.18
N VAL A 604 27.38 -6.81 -1.18
CA VAL A 604 28.23 -6.94 -2.38
C VAL A 604 29.19 -8.13 -2.24
N ASP A 605 29.38 -9.02 -3.22
CA ASP A 605 28.72 -9.15 -4.52
C ASP A 605 27.66 -10.26 -4.48
N THR A 606 26.40 -9.91 -4.75
CA THR A 606 25.27 -10.81 -4.51
C THR A 606 24.92 -11.73 -5.68
N HIS A 607 25.41 -11.48 -6.91
CA HIS A 607 24.94 -12.20 -8.10
C HIS A 607 25.99 -12.52 -9.17
N VAL A 608 27.21 -12.00 -9.10
CA VAL A 608 28.14 -12.09 -10.25
C VAL A 608 29.37 -12.94 -9.98
N GLN A 609 30.24 -12.54 -9.06
CA GLN A 609 31.56 -13.15 -8.90
C GLN A 609 31.55 -14.29 -7.89
N MET A 610 31.71 -15.53 -8.36
CA MET A 610 31.72 -16.72 -7.50
C MET A 610 32.81 -16.66 -6.44
N ASP A 611 34.06 -16.40 -6.84
CA ASP A 611 35.21 -16.23 -5.94
C ASP A 611 36.09 -15.08 -6.45
N PRO A 612 35.78 -13.82 -6.08
CA PRO A 612 36.48 -12.64 -6.58
C PRO A 612 37.90 -12.54 -6.00
N SER A 613 38.85 -11.96 -6.76
CA SER A 613 40.19 -11.57 -6.26
C SER A 613 40.13 -10.35 -5.34
N ALA A 614 41.22 -10.05 -4.62
CA ALA A 614 41.30 -8.85 -3.78
C ALA A 614 41.11 -7.54 -4.59
N GLU A 615 41.64 -7.48 -5.80
CA GLU A 615 41.46 -6.36 -6.74
C GLU A 615 40.00 -6.21 -7.15
N GLN A 616 39.34 -7.32 -7.48
CA GLN A 616 37.93 -7.31 -7.86
C GLN A 616 37.00 -6.91 -6.71
N ILE A 617 37.30 -7.35 -5.48
CA ILE A 617 36.61 -6.92 -4.27
C ILE A 617 36.79 -5.41 -4.06
N ALA A 618 38.02 -4.90 -4.23
CA ALA A 618 38.30 -3.48 -4.12
C ALA A 618 37.54 -2.66 -5.19
N GLU A 619 37.54 -3.11 -6.44
CA GLU A 619 36.78 -2.50 -7.55
C GLU A 619 35.28 -2.45 -7.24
N ALA A 620 34.69 -3.59 -6.87
CA ALA A 620 33.27 -3.70 -6.53
C ALA A 620 32.89 -2.81 -5.33
N THR A 621 33.77 -2.72 -4.32
CA THR A 621 33.57 -1.88 -3.13
C THR A 621 33.51 -0.40 -3.47
N LEU A 622 34.43 0.08 -4.32
CA LEU A 622 34.46 1.48 -4.76
C LEU A 622 33.23 1.81 -5.61
N GLN A 623 32.86 0.91 -6.52
CA GLN A 623 31.66 1.05 -7.36
C GLN A 623 30.36 1.07 -6.56
N ALA A 624 30.25 0.24 -5.53
CA ALA A 624 29.11 0.23 -4.61
C ALA A 624 29.05 1.51 -3.78
N SER A 625 30.20 1.95 -3.26
CA SER A 625 30.32 3.18 -2.46
C SER A 625 29.86 4.42 -3.23
N TYR A 626 30.15 4.49 -4.54
CA TYR A 626 29.65 5.55 -5.41
C TYR A 626 28.11 5.52 -5.54
N ARG A 627 27.55 4.32 -5.74
CA ARG A 627 26.10 4.14 -5.91
C ARG A 627 25.30 4.41 -4.64
N LEU A 628 25.86 4.16 -3.45
CA LEU A 628 25.22 4.54 -2.19
C LEU A 628 24.91 6.05 -2.13
N LYS A 629 25.77 6.88 -2.72
CA LYS A 629 25.56 8.34 -2.77
C LYS A 629 24.37 8.75 -3.63
N LEU A 630 23.93 7.92 -4.59
CA LEU A 630 22.70 8.16 -5.35
C LEU A 630 21.46 8.19 -4.44
N PHE A 631 21.50 7.42 -3.35
CA PHE A 631 20.44 7.36 -2.36
C PHE A 631 20.62 8.40 -1.23
N GLY A 632 21.61 9.29 -1.34
CA GLY A 632 21.98 10.22 -0.27
C GLY A 632 22.59 9.54 0.96
N ILE A 633 23.12 8.32 0.80
CA ILE A 633 23.71 7.53 1.89
C ILE A 633 25.23 7.63 1.82
N GLU A 634 25.84 8.11 2.91
CA GLU A 634 27.29 8.04 3.05
C GLU A 634 27.75 6.60 3.29
N PRO A 635 28.69 6.08 2.48
CA PRO A 635 29.12 4.69 2.56
C PRO A 635 29.97 4.44 3.81
N LYS A 636 29.53 3.46 4.61
CA LYS A 636 30.22 2.92 5.79
C LYS A 636 30.50 1.45 5.55
N VAL A 637 31.72 1.16 5.13
CA VAL A 637 32.07 -0.11 4.50
C VAL A 637 32.70 -1.06 5.49
N ALA A 638 32.18 -2.27 5.58
CA ALA A 638 32.80 -3.38 6.28
C ALA A 638 33.21 -4.47 5.29
N LEU A 639 34.50 -4.77 5.25
CA LEU A 639 35.04 -5.93 4.56
C LEU A 639 34.87 -7.15 5.46
N LEU A 640 33.90 -7.99 5.13
CA LEU A 640 33.50 -9.12 5.96
C LEU A 640 34.39 -10.35 5.78
N SER A 641 34.66 -11.03 6.87
CA SER A 641 35.41 -12.28 6.95
C SER A 641 34.99 -13.06 8.19
N HIS A 642 35.36 -14.34 8.27
CA HIS A 642 35.37 -15.08 9.54
C HIS A 642 36.56 -14.68 10.43
N SER A 643 37.46 -13.83 9.96
CA SER A 643 38.54 -13.25 10.76
C SER A 643 38.20 -11.85 11.25
N ASN A 644 38.78 -11.46 12.39
CA ASN A 644 38.80 -10.10 12.91
C ASN A 644 40.25 -9.62 12.95
N PHE A 645 40.61 -8.68 12.08
CA PHE A 645 41.88 -7.93 12.07
C PHE A 645 43.13 -8.81 12.26
N GLY A 646 43.24 -9.89 11.49
CA GLY A 646 44.40 -10.79 11.49
C GLY A 646 44.29 -11.99 12.42
N SER A 647 43.13 -12.23 13.05
CA SER A 647 42.92 -13.41 13.92
C SER A 647 43.10 -14.75 13.20
N HIS A 648 42.97 -14.78 11.88
CA HIS A 648 43.20 -15.94 11.02
C HIS A 648 44.05 -15.58 9.80
N GLN A 649 44.85 -16.54 9.32
CA GLN A 649 45.83 -16.36 8.24
C GLN A 649 45.51 -17.16 6.96
N ASP A 650 44.31 -17.74 6.86
CA ASP A 650 43.89 -18.46 5.66
C ASP A 650 43.67 -17.52 4.46
N ALA A 651 43.53 -18.13 3.28
CA ALA A 651 43.45 -17.42 2.01
C ALA A 651 42.26 -16.44 1.94
N SER A 652 41.12 -16.79 2.55
CA SER A 652 39.93 -15.92 2.54
C SER A 652 40.14 -14.68 3.39
N ALA A 653 40.69 -14.83 4.60
CA ALA A 653 41.03 -13.70 5.46
C ALA A 653 42.12 -12.80 4.86
N ALA A 654 43.18 -13.41 4.30
CA ALA A 654 44.27 -12.69 3.64
C ALA A 654 43.77 -11.88 2.43
N LYS A 655 42.85 -12.45 1.65
CA LYS A 655 42.22 -11.79 0.49
C LYS A 655 41.47 -10.52 0.89
N MET A 656 40.72 -10.54 1.99
CA MET A 656 40.00 -9.36 2.48
C MET A 656 40.94 -8.28 3.01
N ARG A 657 42.06 -8.65 3.66
CA ARG A 657 43.13 -7.71 4.05
C ARG A 657 43.79 -7.05 2.85
N GLN A 658 44.10 -7.82 1.82
CA GLN A 658 44.65 -7.27 0.57
C GLN A 658 43.66 -6.29 -0.09
N ALA A 659 42.37 -6.63 -0.12
CA ALA A 659 41.34 -5.72 -0.63
C ALA A 659 41.29 -4.41 0.16
N TYR A 660 41.39 -4.47 1.50
CA TYR A 660 41.49 -3.27 2.36
C TYR A 660 42.66 -2.37 1.95
N GLU A 661 43.86 -2.92 1.80
CA GLU A 661 45.05 -2.16 1.41
C GLU A 661 44.87 -1.48 0.04
N ILE A 662 44.29 -2.19 -0.93
CA ILE A 662 44.02 -1.64 -2.28
C ILE A 662 43.03 -0.48 -2.18
N ILE A 663 41.93 -0.65 -1.45
CA ILE A 663 40.91 0.39 -1.28
C ILE A 663 41.51 1.62 -0.59
N ARG A 664 42.29 1.44 0.49
CA ARG A 664 42.93 2.55 1.22
C ARG A 664 43.91 3.34 0.35
N ARG A 665 44.64 2.67 -0.56
CA ARG A 665 45.53 3.34 -1.52
C ARG A 665 44.74 4.12 -2.58
N ARG A 666 43.65 3.55 -3.12
CA ARG A 666 42.84 4.17 -4.19
C ARG A 666 41.92 5.29 -3.68
N MET A 667 41.35 5.16 -2.48
CA MET A 667 40.41 6.12 -1.89
C MET A 667 40.65 6.31 -0.38
N PRO A 668 41.71 7.04 0.04
CA PRO A 668 42.10 7.17 1.45
C PRO A 668 41.05 7.78 2.39
N LYS A 669 40.07 8.52 1.83
CA LYS A 669 38.99 9.19 2.58
C LYS A 669 37.75 8.33 2.78
N LEU A 670 37.66 7.16 2.13
CA LEU A 670 36.51 6.27 2.31
C LEU A 670 36.49 5.72 3.74
N GLU A 671 35.32 5.74 4.37
CA GLU A 671 35.09 5.11 5.67
C GLU A 671 34.93 3.60 5.46
N VAL A 672 36.05 2.88 5.56
CA VAL A 672 36.14 1.44 5.28
C VAL A 672 37.07 0.78 6.26
N ASP A 673 36.69 -0.39 6.77
CA ASP A 673 37.56 -1.18 7.62
C ASP A 673 37.30 -2.68 7.45
N GLY A 674 38.16 -3.48 8.07
CA GLY A 674 38.17 -4.93 7.99
C GLY A 674 39.55 -5.45 7.60
N GLU A 675 39.73 -6.76 7.48
CA GLU A 675 38.71 -7.80 7.53
C GLU A 675 38.09 -7.99 8.94
N MET A 676 36.77 -8.18 8.99
CA MET A 676 36.06 -8.36 10.27
C MET A 676 34.82 -9.25 10.16
N MET A 677 34.38 -9.80 11.28
CA MET A 677 33.11 -10.51 11.40
C MET A 677 31.91 -9.55 11.38
N ALA A 678 30.73 -10.09 11.07
CA ALA A 678 29.50 -9.31 10.91
C ALA A 678 29.04 -8.62 12.22
N ASP A 679 29.24 -9.24 13.38
CA ASP A 679 28.96 -8.65 14.69
C ASP A 679 29.84 -7.43 14.97
N THR A 680 31.10 -7.50 14.58
CA THR A 680 32.10 -6.43 14.71
C THR A 680 31.82 -5.27 13.74
N ALA A 681 31.30 -5.58 12.55
CA ALA A 681 30.79 -4.58 11.62
C ALA A 681 29.53 -3.86 12.15
N TRP A 682 28.74 -4.55 12.98
CA TRP A 682 27.48 -4.06 13.51
C TRP A 682 27.61 -3.30 14.84
N ASP A 683 28.47 -3.75 15.75
CA ASP A 683 28.67 -3.19 17.08
C ASP A 683 29.99 -2.41 17.17
N GLU A 684 29.87 -1.09 17.21
CA GLU A 684 31.01 -0.18 17.35
C GLU A 684 31.78 -0.38 18.67
N SER A 685 31.08 -0.67 19.77
CA SER A 685 31.71 -0.86 21.07
C SER A 685 32.55 -2.13 21.09
N LEU A 686 32.04 -3.21 20.50
CA LEU A 686 32.80 -4.45 20.31
C LEU A 686 34.02 -4.18 19.42
N ARG A 687 33.84 -3.48 18.30
CA ARG A 687 34.91 -3.16 17.36
C ARG A 687 36.01 -2.32 17.99
N GLN A 688 35.66 -1.26 18.74
CA GLN A 688 36.64 -0.40 19.41
C GLN A 688 37.42 -1.14 20.51
N ARG A 689 36.81 -2.13 21.18
CA ARG A 689 37.52 -2.98 22.14
C ARG A 689 38.54 -3.89 21.46
N MET A 690 38.22 -4.43 20.29
CA MET A 690 39.10 -5.34 19.54
C MET A 690 40.18 -4.59 18.75
N PHE A 691 39.81 -3.47 18.12
CA PHE A 691 40.67 -2.67 17.27
C PHE A 691 40.39 -1.16 17.48
N PRO A 692 41.00 -0.54 18.51
CA PRO A 692 40.72 0.86 18.88
C PRO A 692 41.01 1.88 17.78
N ASN A 693 41.89 1.55 16.83
CA ASN A 693 42.29 2.41 15.72
C ASN A 693 41.41 2.23 14.47
N THR A 694 40.22 1.65 14.61
CA THR A 694 39.29 1.47 13.49
C THR A 694 38.94 2.80 12.83
N THR A 695 38.86 2.82 11.51
CA THR A 695 38.46 4.00 10.74
C THR A 695 36.93 4.07 10.53
N LEU A 696 36.21 2.97 10.81
CA LEU A 696 34.76 2.85 10.68
C LEU A 696 34.05 3.31 11.96
N LYS A 697 33.13 4.27 11.84
CA LYS A 697 32.36 4.86 12.95
C LYS A 697 30.90 4.43 12.91
N GLY A 698 30.35 4.07 14.06
CA GLY A 698 28.98 3.54 14.15
C GLY A 698 28.82 2.18 13.46
N ARG A 699 27.65 1.95 12.87
CA ARG A 699 27.33 0.70 12.15
C ARG A 699 27.68 0.80 10.67
N ALA A 700 28.21 -0.28 10.10
CA ALA A 700 28.37 -0.40 8.65
C ALA A 700 26.99 -0.42 7.95
N ASN A 701 26.93 0.14 6.75
CA ASN A 701 25.75 0.08 5.87
C ASN A 701 26.06 -0.59 4.52
N LEU A 702 27.34 -0.78 4.19
CA LEU A 702 27.80 -1.54 3.03
C LEU A 702 28.64 -2.73 3.50
N PHE A 703 28.10 -3.93 3.30
CA PHE A 703 28.72 -5.20 3.65
C PHE A 703 29.32 -5.85 2.40
N VAL A 704 30.64 -6.00 2.41
CA VAL A 704 31.40 -6.58 1.30
C VAL A 704 31.87 -7.97 1.70
N PHE A 705 31.49 -8.99 0.94
CA PHE A 705 31.69 -10.39 1.26
C PHE A 705 32.85 -10.99 0.47
N PRO A 706 33.47 -12.07 0.98
CA PRO A 706 34.61 -12.70 0.32
C PRO A 706 34.24 -13.50 -0.93
N ASN A 707 32.97 -13.89 -1.11
CA ASN A 707 32.49 -14.69 -2.24
C ASN A 707 30.96 -14.57 -2.43
N LEU A 708 30.47 -15.12 -3.54
CA LEU A 708 29.05 -15.07 -3.94
C LEU A 708 28.12 -15.73 -2.93
N ASP A 709 28.46 -16.93 -2.44
CA ASP A 709 27.59 -17.70 -1.55
C ASP A 709 27.36 -16.94 -0.24
N ALA A 710 28.43 -16.39 0.34
CA ALA A 710 28.35 -15.59 1.56
C ALA A 710 27.46 -14.36 1.37
N ALA A 711 27.60 -13.62 0.27
CA ALA A 711 26.76 -12.46 -0.02
C ALA A 711 25.31 -12.84 -0.27
N ASN A 712 25.07 -13.83 -1.16
CA ASN A 712 23.74 -14.19 -1.64
C ASN A 712 22.87 -14.79 -0.53
N ILE A 713 23.43 -15.71 0.25
CA ILE A 713 22.73 -16.33 1.37
C ILE A 713 22.42 -15.27 2.43
N THR A 714 23.40 -14.44 2.80
CA THR A 714 23.22 -13.45 3.86
C THR A 714 22.16 -12.42 3.51
N TYR A 715 22.18 -11.81 2.31
CA TYR A 715 21.17 -10.81 1.98
C TYR A 715 19.77 -11.43 1.91
N ASN A 716 19.62 -12.67 1.42
CA ASN A 716 18.34 -13.35 1.39
C ASN A 716 17.82 -13.66 2.80
N MET A 717 18.68 -14.12 3.71
CA MET A 717 18.33 -14.32 5.12
C MET A 717 17.87 -13.00 5.75
N VAL A 718 18.64 -11.93 5.61
CA VAL A 718 18.27 -10.61 6.16
C VAL A 718 16.95 -10.13 5.58
N ARG A 719 16.75 -10.25 4.26
CA ARG A 719 15.49 -9.89 3.59
C ARG A 719 14.30 -10.65 4.17
N MET A 720 14.42 -11.97 4.32
CA MET A 720 13.31 -12.80 4.79
C MET A 720 13.02 -12.60 6.29
N MET A 721 14.06 -12.55 7.14
CA MET A 721 13.88 -12.41 8.59
C MET A 721 13.38 -11.03 9.02
N THR A 722 13.61 -10.00 8.21
CA THR A 722 13.21 -8.62 8.53
C THR A 722 12.02 -8.14 7.73
N GLU A 723 11.41 -9.03 6.92
CA GLU A 723 10.39 -8.68 5.93
C GLU A 723 10.82 -7.48 5.06
N GLY A 724 12.13 -7.38 4.83
CA GLY A 724 12.76 -6.23 4.20
C GLY A 724 12.50 -6.18 2.70
N VAL A 725 12.42 -4.97 2.16
CA VAL A 725 12.23 -4.75 0.73
C VAL A 725 13.60 -4.70 0.04
N ALA A 726 13.79 -5.56 -0.96
CA ALA A 726 15.04 -5.60 -1.71
C ALA A 726 15.06 -4.69 -2.94
N ILE A 727 16.13 -3.91 -3.06
CA ILE A 727 16.46 -3.05 -4.20
C ILE A 727 17.69 -3.63 -4.91
N GLY A 728 17.63 -3.76 -6.22
CA GLY A 728 18.62 -4.48 -7.00
C GLY A 728 18.14 -5.86 -7.46
N PRO A 729 19.01 -6.64 -8.11
CA PRO A 729 20.46 -6.42 -8.18
C PRO A 729 20.84 -5.21 -9.04
N ILE A 730 21.67 -4.32 -8.50
CA ILE A 730 22.26 -3.19 -9.22
C ILE A 730 23.56 -3.70 -9.84
N LEU A 731 23.57 -3.87 -11.15
CA LEU A 731 24.75 -4.33 -11.89
C LEU A 731 25.77 -3.21 -11.99
N MET A 732 27.03 -3.53 -11.74
CA MET A 732 28.18 -2.64 -11.73
C MET A 732 29.29 -3.21 -12.64
N GLY A 733 30.20 -2.36 -13.13
CA GLY A 733 31.35 -2.78 -13.94
C GLY A 733 31.20 -2.56 -15.44
N LEU A 734 30.00 -2.31 -15.96
CA LEU A 734 29.78 -2.02 -17.37
C LEU A 734 29.98 -0.53 -17.68
N ASP A 735 30.47 -0.24 -18.88
CA ASP A 735 30.62 1.11 -19.41
C ASP A 735 29.29 1.74 -19.87
N GLN A 736 28.23 0.94 -20.00
CA GLN A 736 26.86 1.37 -20.33
C GLN A 736 25.86 1.18 -19.17
N PRO A 737 24.82 2.03 -19.04
CA PRO A 737 23.75 1.88 -18.05
C PRO A 737 22.84 0.67 -18.33
N ALA A 738 23.07 -0.42 -17.60
CA ALA A 738 22.28 -1.64 -17.76
C ALA A 738 22.12 -2.39 -16.45
N HIS A 739 20.90 -2.84 -16.16
CA HIS A 739 20.62 -3.68 -14.99
C HIS A 739 19.89 -4.98 -15.35
N ILE A 740 20.26 -6.02 -14.61
CA ILE A 740 19.67 -7.35 -14.72
C ILE A 740 18.88 -7.60 -13.45
N LEU A 741 17.58 -7.86 -13.61
CA LEU A 741 16.67 -8.25 -12.56
C LEU A 741 16.60 -9.76 -12.45
N THR A 742 15.79 -10.25 -11.51
CA THR A 742 15.50 -11.67 -11.34
C THR A 742 14.02 -11.97 -11.61
N PRO A 743 13.65 -13.22 -11.95
CA PRO A 743 12.24 -13.59 -12.13
C PRO A 743 11.34 -13.34 -10.90
N ALA A 744 11.92 -13.24 -9.71
CA ALA A 744 11.22 -12.90 -8.47
C ALA A 744 11.02 -11.38 -8.26
N SER A 745 11.27 -10.56 -9.29
CA SER A 745 11.15 -9.11 -9.21
C SER A 745 9.70 -8.67 -9.34
N THR A 746 9.26 -7.80 -8.44
CA THR A 746 7.92 -7.19 -8.46
C THR A 746 7.88 -5.98 -9.40
N SER A 747 6.67 -5.52 -9.74
CA SER A 747 6.42 -4.25 -10.47
C SER A 747 7.21 -3.11 -9.84
N ARG A 748 7.13 -2.98 -8.51
CA ARG A 748 7.87 -1.96 -7.75
C ARG A 748 9.38 -2.06 -7.90
N ARG A 749 9.95 -3.27 -7.92
CA ARG A 749 11.40 -3.42 -8.15
C ARG A 749 11.79 -2.95 -9.55
N VAL A 750 10.98 -3.25 -10.57
CA VAL A 750 11.21 -2.74 -11.93
C VAL A 750 11.19 -1.21 -11.94
N ILE A 751 10.21 -0.56 -11.31
CA ILE A 751 10.12 0.91 -11.21
C ILE A 751 11.38 1.50 -10.55
N ASN A 752 11.76 0.96 -9.38
CA ASN A 752 12.95 1.44 -8.66
C ASN A 752 14.22 1.32 -9.53
N MET A 753 14.38 0.18 -10.21
CA MET A 753 15.55 -0.09 -11.03
C MET A 753 15.56 0.71 -12.33
N THR A 754 14.40 1.04 -12.88
CA THR A 754 14.25 2.02 -13.97
C THR A 754 14.77 3.39 -13.54
N ALA A 755 14.36 3.88 -12.37
CA ALA A 755 14.82 5.18 -11.88
C ALA A 755 16.35 5.18 -11.67
N ILE A 756 16.91 4.11 -11.08
CA ILE A 756 18.37 3.98 -10.88
C ILE A 756 19.10 4.00 -12.23
N VAL A 757 18.69 3.19 -13.20
CA VAL A 757 19.39 3.12 -14.49
C VAL A 757 19.27 4.42 -15.28
N ALA A 758 18.13 5.12 -15.17
CA ALA A 758 17.94 6.44 -15.78
C ALA A 758 18.88 7.48 -15.18
N VAL A 759 19.04 7.51 -13.85
CA VAL A 759 19.99 8.40 -13.18
C VAL A 759 21.44 8.05 -13.55
N GLU A 760 21.79 6.77 -13.64
CA GLU A 760 23.12 6.36 -14.12
C GLU A 760 23.38 6.87 -15.55
N ALA A 761 22.39 6.78 -16.44
CA ALA A 761 22.49 7.31 -17.80
C ALA A 761 22.64 8.84 -17.85
N GLN A 762 21.92 9.59 -17.01
CA GLN A 762 22.10 11.04 -16.87
C GLN A 762 23.51 11.42 -16.42
N ILE A 763 24.05 10.71 -15.43
CA ILE A 763 25.39 10.96 -14.90
C ILE A 763 26.43 10.71 -15.99
N ARG A 764 26.34 9.59 -16.71
CA ARG A 764 27.26 9.27 -17.80
C ARG A 764 27.19 10.30 -18.92
N ALA A 765 25.99 10.70 -19.35
CA ALA A 765 25.83 11.74 -20.36
C ALA A 765 26.53 13.05 -19.96
N ALA A 766 26.36 13.50 -18.71
CA ALA A 766 27.01 14.70 -18.19
C ALA A 766 28.55 14.59 -18.16
N MET A 767 29.09 13.41 -17.86
CA MET A 767 30.54 13.16 -17.91
C MET A 767 31.08 13.26 -19.34
N THR A 768 30.39 12.67 -20.32
CA THR A 768 30.80 12.73 -21.73
C THR A 768 30.80 14.17 -22.26
N THR A 769 29.79 14.97 -21.93
CA THR A 769 29.71 16.40 -22.32
C THR A 769 30.84 17.23 -21.67
N ALA A 770 31.21 16.93 -20.43
CA ALA A 770 32.30 17.63 -19.73
C ALA A 770 33.70 17.29 -20.28
N THR A 771 33.88 16.11 -20.88
CA THR A 771 35.16 15.65 -21.44
C THR A 771 35.41 16.05 -22.89
N GLY A 772 34.50 16.78 -23.55
CA GLY A 772 34.70 17.33 -24.90
C GLY A 772 35.09 16.28 -25.93
N LYS A 773 34.17 15.37 -26.26
CA LYS A 773 34.16 14.64 -27.53
C LYS A 773 32.99 15.11 -28.38
#